data_AF-A0A1Q9JY08-F1
#
_entry.id   AF-A0A1Q9JY08-F1
#
_cell.length_a   1.000
_cell.length_b   1.000
_cell.length_c   1.000
_cell.angle_alpha   90.00
_cell.angle_beta   90.00
_cell.angle_gamma   90.00
#
_symmetry.space_group_name_H-M   'P 1'
#
loop_
_entity.id
_entity.type
_entity.pdbx_description
1 polymer ?
#
loop_
_entity_poly.entity_id
_entity_poly.type
_entity_poly.pdbx_seq_one_letter_code
_entity_poly.pdbx_strand_id
1 'polypeptide(L)'
;MWNYRRINKLALTALAGIVLVGSCLLGENKTVSAKEIYVCSTEEELSRAITYSNQHKETWVSIKIPRMIEISKGYEIEGKVRMFALEDSHGKIRRKGFEVSMFSITGRLQLGSASEETWIEIDGGARQGERGNAAVEVKNGGKLEMLQGCRIQYNYNKSEDKEVFPRGGGVLVKSGGTFIMNEGQIHDCWSKNTKILDVREKNAAVGGGVAVESEDESHYGTFLMYGGRIYHCASQQGGGIFSCGKFLMDGGEICENYADVKSHGSEGCRVSYEECAYNTGGGIKLQGYLDESSPRLYARTEITGGNICHNEAYNGGGIRITNGARLKITGGDIFQNQAANRGGGLDIGNGKYEKRAVTEVQITDGSISGCQAKRGGACAVSHGKCHLLGLQAGANKAREDGSGIYLSADGKLYLQGTTYLAEDDDIYLMKDAWIRLSGELSADGRVATVSMAESQYQAGRKVAEVIYDASGSVGLYGDTRTWSGEHLVLKDNTKGCSLLRPGDYLKASRVKKEQEISLAKADIFISESYPVRYKRNREEEVRELPEDSVKYWYEDYRISKKIPVADTGKFSSWNTKSSGGGKRYSAESLYEDNQSLTLYGIWDYGMKIVVKDTAVFYENQIVGKKELTGSILRLEDQEDGTIKDAESIDRCVSVCKISYQKAENGYQPVDQVFPKGMQEEKMDTYFMNLKEEERVGVTVLFTAQDQAGNVTEKEALIKVCYNHPPDIQVSDYSYYDFEIADQWEKVKKELEGNGEVKDQEDQILWKRNPQISIKKPESFHQDDFRIPAMYKIIYEAKDSLGKISQAQAVVYVADSNPYGDGMQGCVRFISQKYLSTLKNNSPWKTNPEQYQLLQKSLTSTKKDAKKTITIP
;
A
#
# COMPACT_ATOMS: atom_id res chain seq x y z
N MET A 1 -34.62 20.59 -31.39
CA MET A 1 -34.42 21.43 -32.60
C MET A 1 -35.26 20.84 -33.71
N TRP A 2 -36.11 21.68 -34.34
CA TRP A 2 -36.89 21.45 -35.57
C TRP A 2 -37.99 20.37 -35.52
N ASN A 3 -39.19 20.51 -36.06
CA ASN A 3 -40.02 21.63 -36.53
C ASN A 3 -41.33 20.94 -36.99
N TYR A 4 -42.51 21.21 -36.41
CA TYR A 4 -43.81 21.06 -37.12
C TYR A 4 -44.91 21.77 -36.30
N ARG A 5 -45.08 23.06 -36.57
CA ARG A 5 -46.23 23.87 -36.16
C ARG A 5 -47.21 23.97 -37.33
N ARG A 6 -48.49 23.81 -37.00
CA ARG A 6 -49.69 24.48 -37.55
C ARG A 6 -49.97 24.40 -39.06
N ILE A 7 -51.09 23.76 -39.40
CA ILE A 7 -52.06 24.31 -40.37
C ILE A 7 -53.48 24.18 -39.79
N ASN A 8 -54.33 25.13 -40.18
CA ASN A 8 -55.47 25.72 -39.49
C ASN A 8 -56.76 24.90 -39.43
N LYS A 9 -57.50 25.11 -38.32
CA LYS A 9 -58.97 25.12 -38.28
C LYS A 9 -59.48 26.39 -38.99
N LEU A 10 -60.23 26.24 -40.06
CA LEU A 10 -61.30 27.17 -40.48
C LEU A 10 -62.09 26.54 -41.65
N ALA A 11 -63.42 26.65 -41.57
CA ALA A 11 -64.45 26.23 -42.54
C ALA A 11 -64.85 24.74 -42.55
N LEU A 12 -65.90 24.39 -41.79
CA LEU A 12 -67.22 24.06 -42.35
C LEU A 12 -68.19 23.70 -41.20
N THR A 13 -69.00 24.67 -40.81
CA THR A 13 -70.33 24.43 -40.23
C THR A 13 -71.35 24.56 -41.35
N ALA A 14 -71.86 23.45 -41.87
CA ALA A 14 -73.21 23.27 -42.41
C ALA A 14 -73.34 21.87 -43.01
N LEU A 15 -74.55 21.31 -42.88
CA LEU A 15 -75.05 20.04 -43.42
C LEU A 15 -74.75 18.77 -42.61
N ALA A 16 -75.57 18.60 -41.58
CA ALA A 16 -76.10 17.30 -41.19
C ALA A 16 -76.95 16.70 -42.33
N GLY A 17 -76.87 15.37 -42.49
CA GLY A 17 -77.88 14.57 -43.18
C GLY A 17 -77.43 13.87 -44.46
N ILE A 18 -77.68 12.55 -44.48
CA ILE A 18 -77.87 11.67 -45.66
C ILE A 18 -76.62 10.88 -46.14
N VAL A 19 -76.66 9.60 -45.75
CA VAL A 19 -76.25 8.38 -46.46
C VAL A 19 -76.06 8.52 -47.98
N LEU A 20 -74.92 8.11 -48.53
CA LEU A 20 -74.84 7.37 -49.81
C LEU A 20 -73.41 6.87 -50.10
N VAL A 21 -73.29 5.54 -50.08
CA VAL A 21 -72.64 4.63 -51.04
C VAL A 21 -71.50 5.21 -51.89
N GLY A 22 -70.29 4.69 -51.69
CA GLY A 22 -69.20 4.78 -52.66
C GLY A 22 -68.78 3.39 -53.13
N SER A 23 -69.19 3.02 -54.34
CA SER A 23 -68.71 1.86 -55.08
C SER A 23 -68.24 2.29 -56.47
N CYS A 24 -67.09 1.74 -56.89
CA CYS A 24 -66.39 1.74 -58.21
C CYS A 24 -64.97 2.29 -58.07
N LEU A 25 -63.88 1.66 -58.51
CA LEU A 25 -63.64 0.52 -59.41
C LEU A 25 -62.29 -0.11 -59.04
N LEU A 26 -62.23 -1.44 -58.93
CA LEU A 26 -61.15 -2.32 -59.40
C LEU A 26 -61.62 -3.76 -59.13
N GLY A 27 -61.68 -4.55 -60.19
CA GLY A 27 -62.21 -5.91 -60.16
C GLY A 27 -61.28 -6.85 -59.43
N GLU A 28 -61.75 -7.35 -58.29
CA GLU A 28 -61.47 -8.67 -57.73
C GLU A 28 -62.57 -8.95 -56.70
N ASN A 29 -63.17 -10.13 -56.75
CA ASN A 29 -64.22 -10.59 -55.85
C ASN A 29 -63.72 -10.61 -54.39
N LYS A 30 -63.81 -9.47 -53.69
CA LYS A 30 -63.85 -9.44 -52.22
C LYS A 30 -65.30 -9.27 -51.80
N THR A 31 -65.88 -10.37 -51.32
CA THR A 31 -67.05 -10.36 -50.45
C THR A 31 -66.82 -9.33 -49.35
N VAL A 32 -67.53 -8.20 -49.45
CA VAL A 32 -67.60 -7.20 -48.38
C VAL A 32 -68.29 -7.89 -47.21
N SER A 33 -67.54 -8.23 -46.15
CA SER A 33 -68.13 -8.80 -44.93
C SER A 33 -69.17 -7.80 -44.41
N ALA A 34 -70.44 -8.20 -44.36
CA ALA A 34 -71.47 -7.42 -43.69
C ALA A 34 -71.02 -7.17 -42.25
N LYS A 35 -70.85 -5.90 -41.84
CA LYS A 35 -70.58 -5.56 -40.45
C LYS A 35 -71.90 -5.58 -39.69
N GLU A 36 -72.09 -6.61 -38.86
CA GLU A 36 -73.24 -6.68 -37.97
C GLU A 36 -73.01 -5.70 -36.80
N ILE A 37 -73.96 -4.80 -36.54
CA ILE A 37 -73.84 -3.79 -35.49
C ILE A 37 -74.89 -4.06 -34.41
N TYR A 38 -74.43 -4.27 -33.19
CA TYR A 38 -75.26 -4.37 -31.99
C TYR A 38 -75.11 -3.13 -31.13
N VAL A 39 -76.19 -2.69 -30.49
CA VAL A 39 -76.15 -1.72 -29.40
C VAL A 39 -76.58 -2.47 -28.15
N CYS A 40 -75.67 -2.66 -27.20
CA CYS A 40 -75.89 -3.47 -26.01
C CYS A 40 -75.87 -2.58 -24.78
N SER A 41 -76.98 -2.54 -24.06
CA SER A 41 -77.20 -1.80 -22.82
C SER A 41 -77.43 -2.73 -21.62
N THR A 42 -77.71 -4.02 -21.85
CA THR A 42 -77.89 -5.04 -20.81
C THR A 42 -77.03 -6.28 -21.07
N GLU A 43 -76.88 -7.12 -20.05
CA GLU A 43 -76.15 -8.40 -20.14
C GLU A 43 -76.80 -9.34 -21.17
N GLU A 44 -78.13 -9.40 -21.25
CA GLU A 44 -78.86 -10.24 -22.23
C GLU A 44 -78.63 -9.80 -23.69
N GLU A 45 -78.53 -8.49 -23.93
CA GLU A 45 -78.21 -7.95 -25.26
C GLU A 45 -76.78 -8.31 -25.67
N LEU A 46 -75.84 -8.20 -24.73
CA LEU A 46 -74.45 -8.61 -24.95
C LEU A 46 -74.36 -10.11 -25.24
N SER A 47 -75.05 -10.94 -24.46
CA SER A 47 -75.11 -12.40 -24.64
C SER A 47 -75.58 -12.80 -26.04
N ARG A 48 -76.61 -12.12 -26.58
CA ARG A 48 -77.09 -12.36 -27.96
C ARG A 48 -76.04 -11.99 -29.01
N ALA A 49 -75.35 -10.86 -28.85
CA ALA A 49 -74.29 -10.44 -29.76
C ALA A 49 -73.08 -11.41 -29.74
N ILE A 50 -72.69 -11.87 -28.54
CA ILE A 50 -71.64 -12.89 -28.37
C ILE A 50 -72.04 -14.20 -29.04
N THR A 51 -73.26 -14.68 -28.79
CA THR A 51 -73.78 -15.91 -29.40
C THR A 51 -73.74 -15.83 -30.93
N TYR A 52 -74.17 -14.72 -31.50
CA TYR A 52 -74.11 -14.50 -32.94
C TYR A 52 -72.66 -14.51 -33.45
N SER A 53 -71.75 -13.80 -32.77
CA SER A 53 -70.33 -13.76 -33.12
C SER A 53 -69.68 -15.14 -33.10
N ASN A 54 -70.01 -15.98 -32.12
CA ASN A 54 -69.44 -17.32 -32.00
C ASN A 54 -69.98 -18.26 -33.08
N GLN A 55 -71.21 -18.05 -33.56
CA GLN A 55 -71.79 -18.79 -34.68
C GLN A 55 -71.23 -18.32 -36.05
N HIS A 56 -70.76 -17.08 -36.14
CA HIS A 56 -70.30 -16.43 -37.38
C HIS A 56 -68.87 -15.89 -37.24
N LYS A 57 -67.91 -16.76 -36.90
CA LYS A 57 -66.54 -16.38 -36.54
C LYS A 57 -65.79 -15.55 -37.59
N GLU A 58 -66.16 -15.68 -38.87
CA GLU A 58 -65.57 -14.92 -39.97
C GLU A 58 -66.10 -13.49 -40.14
N THR A 59 -67.23 -13.19 -39.51
CA THR A 59 -67.90 -11.89 -39.64
C THR A 59 -67.51 -10.96 -38.50
N TRP A 60 -67.13 -9.73 -38.84
CA TRP A 60 -66.87 -8.70 -37.85
C TRP A 60 -68.17 -8.21 -37.19
N VAL A 61 -68.27 -8.44 -35.88
CA VAL A 61 -69.38 -7.94 -35.06
C VAL A 61 -68.93 -6.69 -34.31
N SER A 62 -69.64 -5.58 -34.53
CA SER A 62 -69.41 -4.31 -33.86
C SER A 62 -70.43 -4.11 -32.74
N ILE A 63 -69.98 -4.11 -31.48
CA ILE A 63 -70.83 -3.96 -30.30
C ILE A 63 -70.63 -2.57 -29.71
N LYS A 64 -71.69 -1.76 -29.73
CA LYS A 64 -71.68 -0.42 -29.16
C LYS A 64 -72.28 -0.44 -27.76
N ILE A 65 -71.58 0.15 -26.80
CA ILE A 65 -71.95 0.11 -25.38
C ILE A 65 -72.25 1.53 -24.90
N PRO A 66 -73.54 1.93 -24.76
CA PRO A 66 -73.91 3.27 -24.35
C PRO A 66 -73.86 3.49 -22.84
N ARG A 67 -73.85 2.41 -22.04
CA ARG A 67 -73.73 2.43 -20.58
C ARG A 67 -73.02 1.18 -20.07
N MET A 68 -72.49 1.24 -18.85
CA MET A 68 -71.83 0.10 -18.20
C MET A 68 -72.73 -1.14 -18.22
N ILE A 69 -72.15 -2.29 -18.58
CA ILE A 69 -72.78 -3.60 -18.51
C ILE A 69 -72.12 -4.39 -17.37
N GLU A 70 -72.95 -4.86 -16.44
CA GLU A 70 -72.51 -5.83 -15.44
C GLU A 70 -72.56 -7.25 -16.05
N ILE A 71 -71.46 -7.97 -15.95
CA ILE A 71 -71.31 -9.34 -16.45
C ILE A 71 -71.29 -10.27 -15.24
N SER A 72 -72.46 -10.84 -14.93
CA SER A 72 -72.66 -11.72 -13.78
C SER A 72 -72.52 -13.21 -14.12
N LYS A 73 -72.71 -13.58 -15.39
CA LYS A 73 -72.60 -14.96 -15.90
C LYS A 73 -71.25 -15.22 -16.56
N GLY A 74 -71.06 -16.46 -17.02
CA GLY A 74 -69.89 -16.88 -17.78
C GLY A 74 -70.10 -16.69 -19.29
N TYR A 75 -69.17 -16.01 -19.95
CA TYR A 75 -69.13 -15.85 -21.41
C TYR A 75 -67.75 -16.13 -21.97
N GLU A 76 -67.74 -16.69 -23.18
CA GLU A 76 -66.56 -16.94 -23.99
C GLU A 76 -66.79 -16.37 -25.38
N ILE A 77 -65.84 -15.59 -25.87
CA ILE A 77 -65.94 -14.92 -27.17
C ILE A 77 -64.88 -15.53 -28.08
N GLU A 78 -65.33 -16.24 -29.11
CA GLU A 78 -64.47 -16.95 -30.05
C GLU A 78 -64.46 -16.32 -31.45
N GLY A 79 -65.36 -15.38 -31.74
CA GLY A 79 -65.42 -14.70 -33.04
C GLY A 79 -64.67 -13.37 -33.10
N LYS A 80 -64.77 -12.68 -34.24
CA LYS A 80 -64.16 -11.36 -34.49
C LYS A 80 -65.08 -10.24 -33.96
N VAL A 81 -64.72 -9.64 -32.83
CA VAL A 81 -65.56 -8.65 -32.13
C VAL A 81 -64.82 -7.33 -31.91
N ARG A 82 -65.48 -6.22 -32.22
CA ARG A 82 -65.05 -4.90 -31.77
C ARG A 82 -66.10 -4.29 -30.84
N MET A 83 -65.72 -4.07 -29.60
CA MET A 83 -66.54 -3.43 -28.58
C MET A 83 -66.06 -1.99 -28.39
N PHE A 84 -66.97 -1.02 -28.45
CA PHE A 84 -66.63 0.38 -28.23
C PHE A 84 -67.73 1.12 -27.48
N ALA A 85 -67.33 2.08 -26.66
CA ALA A 85 -68.26 3.00 -26.02
C ALA A 85 -69.00 3.82 -27.08
N LEU A 86 -70.33 3.94 -26.97
CA LEU A 86 -71.17 4.63 -27.97
C LEU A 86 -71.04 6.17 -27.84
N GLU A 87 -70.74 6.85 -28.96
CA GLU A 87 -70.66 8.33 -29.05
C GLU A 87 -72.05 8.98 -29.11
N ASP A 88 -72.18 10.25 -28.70
CA ASP A 88 -73.42 11.00 -28.90
C ASP A 88 -73.60 11.48 -30.36
N SER A 89 -74.78 12.00 -30.68
CA SER A 89 -75.17 12.48 -32.02
C SER A 89 -74.35 13.64 -32.59
N HIS A 90 -73.40 14.21 -31.83
CA HIS A 90 -72.53 15.30 -32.25
C HIS A 90 -71.05 14.86 -32.40
N GLY A 91 -70.78 13.56 -32.41
CA GLY A 91 -69.41 13.04 -32.51
C GLY A 91 -68.54 13.40 -31.30
N LYS A 92 -69.16 13.69 -30.16
CA LYS A 92 -68.48 13.79 -28.86
C LYS A 92 -68.86 12.58 -28.04
N ILE A 93 -67.87 11.93 -27.44
CA ILE A 93 -68.12 10.92 -26.40
C ILE A 93 -68.63 11.65 -25.15
N ARG A 94 -69.93 11.96 -25.09
CA ARG A 94 -70.57 12.37 -23.84
C ARG A 94 -70.93 11.14 -23.03
N ARG A 95 -69.96 10.61 -22.26
CA ARG A 95 -70.28 10.10 -20.91
C ARG A 95 -70.49 11.31 -19.99
N LYS A 96 -71.53 12.12 -20.23
CA LYS A 96 -71.84 13.23 -19.33
C LYS A 96 -72.47 12.64 -18.05
N GLY A 97 -71.64 12.33 -17.06
CA GLY A 97 -72.08 11.89 -15.73
C GLY A 97 -72.06 10.38 -15.44
N PHE A 98 -71.17 9.59 -16.07
CA PHE A 98 -71.04 8.15 -15.74
C PHE A 98 -69.67 7.80 -15.17
N GLU A 99 -69.63 7.69 -13.84
CA GLU A 99 -68.54 7.20 -13.00
C GLU A 99 -68.36 5.66 -13.11
N VAL A 100 -68.41 5.07 -14.31
CA VAL A 100 -68.44 3.60 -14.48
C VAL A 100 -67.68 3.10 -15.72
N SER A 101 -67.09 1.91 -15.59
CA SER A 101 -66.37 1.16 -16.64
C SER A 101 -67.29 0.74 -17.79
N MET A 102 -66.77 0.31 -18.95
CA MET A 102 -67.63 -0.30 -19.98
C MET A 102 -68.21 -1.62 -19.50
N PHE A 103 -67.36 -2.41 -18.83
CA PHE A 103 -67.71 -3.69 -18.25
C PHE A 103 -67.38 -3.73 -16.77
N SER A 104 -68.28 -4.29 -15.98
CA SER A 104 -68.06 -4.67 -14.58
C SER A 104 -68.26 -6.18 -14.46
N ILE A 105 -67.21 -6.94 -14.25
CA ILE A 105 -67.22 -8.40 -14.25
C ILE A 105 -67.26 -8.92 -12.82
N THR A 106 -68.34 -9.62 -12.50
CA THR A 106 -68.53 -10.42 -11.27
C THR A 106 -68.65 -11.92 -11.57
N GLY A 107 -68.97 -12.29 -12.81
CA GLY A 107 -68.93 -13.65 -13.37
C GLY A 107 -67.61 -13.98 -14.08
N ARG A 108 -67.67 -14.57 -15.27
CA ARG A 108 -66.47 -14.90 -16.08
C ARG A 108 -66.60 -14.32 -17.48
N LEU A 109 -65.54 -13.68 -17.98
CA LEU A 109 -65.44 -13.27 -19.39
C LEU A 109 -64.10 -13.73 -19.95
N GLN A 110 -64.15 -14.61 -20.95
CA GLN A 110 -62.97 -14.98 -21.74
C GLN A 110 -63.04 -14.30 -23.10
N LEU A 111 -61.96 -13.58 -23.43
CA LEU A 111 -61.73 -12.97 -24.72
C LEU A 111 -60.78 -13.88 -25.51
N GLY A 112 -61.29 -14.44 -26.58
CA GLY A 112 -60.56 -15.26 -27.53
C GLY A 112 -60.74 -16.75 -27.29
N SER A 113 -60.28 -17.54 -28.25
CA SER A 113 -60.14 -19.00 -28.13
C SER A 113 -58.68 -19.40 -28.33
N ALA A 114 -58.25 -20.51 -27.75
CA ALA A 114 -56.88 -21.00 -27.89
C ALA A 114 -56.58 -21.62 -29.28
N SER A 115 -57.60 -21.81 -30.14
CA SER A 115 -57.52 -22.65 -31.33
C SER A 115 -57.74 -21.93 -32.67
N GLU A 116 -58.04 -20.63 -32.69
CA GLU A 116 -58.38 -19.89 -33.93
C GLU A 116 -57.86 -18.44 -33.91
N GLU A 117 -57.72 -17.79 -35.07
CA GLU A 117 -57.41 -16.35 -35.20
C GLU A 117 -58.59 -15.48 -34.71
N THR A 118 -58.71 -15.35 -33.39
CA THR A 118 -59.70 -14.45 -32.77
C THR A 118 -59.16 -13.04 -32.70
N TRP A 119 -59.94 -12.06 -33.15
CA TRP A 119 -59.58 -10.64 -33.04
C TRP A 119 -60.65 -9.91 -32.24
N ILE A 120 -60.30 -9.56 -31.00
CA ILE A 120 -61.21 -8.93 -30.07
C ILE A 120 -60.62 -7.61 -29.62
N GLU A 121 -61.35 -6.53 -29.85
CA GLU A 121 -60.93 -5.19 -29.46
C GLU A 121 -61.94 -4.60 -28.48
N ILE A 122 -61.48 -4.19 -27.30
CA ILE A 122 -62.22 -3.32 -26.38
C ILE A 122 -61.61 -1.92 -26.49
N ASP A 123 -62.32 -1.03 -27.15
CA ASP A 123 -61.95 0.37 -27.28
C ASP A 123 -62.72 1.20 -26.24
N GLY A 124 -62.00 1.72 -25.25
CA GLY A 124 -62.57 2.52 -24.17
C GLY A 124 -63.22 3.81 -24.66
N GLY A 125 -62.79 4.33 -25.82
CA GLY A 125 -63.38 5.47 -26.51
C GLY A 125 -63.30 6.81 -25.78
N ALA A 126 -62.69 6.92 -24.61
CA ALA A 126 -62.67 8.19 -23.87
C ALA A 126 -61.67 9.17 -24.48
N ARG A 127 -62.13 10.13 -25.29
CA ARG A 127 -61.35 11.30 -25.72
C ARG A 127 -61.89 12.54 -25.04
N GLN A 128 -61.26 12.94 -23.94
CA GLN A 128 -61.47 14.19 -23.19
C GLN A 128 -62.87 14.38 -22.57
N GLY A 129 -62.98 14.15 -21.25
CA GLY A 129 -64.17 14.49 -20.45
C GLY A 129 -63.98 14.13 -18.97
N GLU A 130 -64.60 14.90 -18.09
CA GLU A 130 -64.43 14.86 -16.63
C GLU A 130 -65.05 13.59 -16.01
N ARG A 131 -64.22 12.78 -15.30
CA ARG A 131 -64.56 11.56 -14.52
C ARG A 131 -64.77 10.28 -15.34
N GLY A 132 -63.69 9.52 -15.57
CA GLY A 132 -63.72 8.15 -16.12
C GLY A 132 -63.39 7.06 -15.10
N ASN A 133 -63.63 5.80 -15.47
CA ASN A 133 -63.10 4.58 -14.84
C ASN A 133 -62.36 3.74 -15.91
N ALA A 134 -61.73 2.63 -15.51
CA ALA A 134 -61.10 1.68 -16.43
C ALA A 134 -62.07 1.21 -17.54
N ALA A 135 -61.54 0.73 -18.68
CA ALA A 135 -62.38 0.12 -19.71
C ALA A 135 -63.10 -1.11 -19.14
N VAL A 136 -62.38 -1.92 -18.36
CA VAL A 136 -62.90 -3.13 -17.71
C VAL A 136 -62.61 -3.08 -16.22
N GLU A 137 -63.63 -3.33 -15.39
CA GLU A 137 -63.49 -3.57 -13.96
C GLU A 137 -63.78 -5.06 -13.66
N VAL A 138 -62.94 -5.69 -12.84
CA VAL A 138 -63.11 -7.08 -12.37
C VAL A 138 -63.15 -7.08 -10.85
N LYS A 139 -64.19 -7.66 -10.24
CA LYS A 139 -64.40 -7.60 -8.77
C LYS A 139 -65.21 -8.78 -8.25
N ASN A 140 -65.27 -8.94 -6.92
CA ASN A 140 -66.20 -9.83 -6.22
C ASN A 140 -66.20 -11.29 -6.75
N GLY A 141 -65.03 -11.89 -6.97
CA GLY A 141 -64.89 -13.24 -7.52
C GLY A 141 -64.89 -13.32 -9.05
N GLY A 142 -65.11 -12.19 -9.73
CA GLY A 142 -65.13 -12.13 -11.18
C GLY A 142 -63.78 -12.49 -11.82
N LYS A 143 -63.83 -13.06 -13.02
CA LYS A 143 -62.65 -13.46 -13.80
C LYS A 143 -62.68 -12.89 -15.22
N LEU A 144 -61.64 -12.14 -15.59
CA LEU A 144 -61.34 -11.78 -16.98
C LEU A 144 -60.16 -12.63 -17.48
N GLU A 145 -60.28 -13.17 -18.68
CA GLU A 145 -59.22 -13.96 -19.33
C GLU A 145 -58.99 -13.44 -20.75
N MET A 146 -57.75 -13.06 -21.07
CA MET A 146 -57.33 -12.58 -22.38
C MET A 146 -56.38 -13.58 -23.05
N LEU A 147 -56.72 -13.97 -24.28
CA LEU A 147 -55.91 -14.83 -25.14
C LEU A 147 -55.31 -14.05 -26.32
N GLN A 148 -54.62 -14.76 -27.19
CA GLN A 148 -53.96 -14.19 -28.37
C GLN A 148 -54.95 -13.46 -29.27
N GLY A 149 -54.52 -12.34 -29.86
CA GLY A 149 -55.35 -11.52 -30.74
C GLY A 149 -56.37 -10.61 -30.02
N CYS A 150 -56.40 -10.63 -28.68
CA CYS A 150 -57.21 -9.71 -27.88
C CYS A 150 -56.47 -8.40 -27.59
N ARG A 151 -57.20 -7.28 -27.64
CA ARG A 151 -56.69 -5.93 -27.39
C ARG A 151 -57.63 -5.13 -26.49
N ILE A 152 -57.07 -4.48 -25.49
CA ILE A 152 -57.74 -3.41 -24.73
C ILE A 152 -56.96 -2.12 -25.00
N GLN A 153 -57.63 -1.10 -25.53
CA GLN A 153 -56.93 0.08 -26.01
C GLN A 153 -57.74 1.38 -25.88
N TYR A 154 -57.03 2.50 -26.01
CA TYR A 154 -57.58 3.85 -26.18
C TYR A 154 -58.55 4.30 -25.08
N ASN A 155 -58.38 3.78 -23.86
CA ASN A 155 -59.13 4.29 -22.70
C ASN A 155 -58.34 5.36 -21.97
N TYR A 156 -58.92 6.56 -21.90
CA TYR A 156 -58.32 7.71 -21.23
C TYR A 156 -59.11 8.05 -19.95
N ASN A 157 -58.73 7.41 -18.86
CA ASN A 157 -59.32 7.62 -17.55
C ASN A 157 -58.76 8.92 -16.93
N LYS A 158 -59.51 10.04 -17.06
CA LYS A 158 -59.10 11.34 -16.53
C LYS A 158 -60.06 11.85 -15.46
N SER A 159 -59.52 12.33 -14.34
CA SER A 159 -60.25 13.09 -13.33
C SER A 159 -59.75 14.54 -13.25
N GLU A 160 -60.68 15.48 -13.15
CA GLU A 160 -60.42 16.88 -12.77
C GLU A 160 -60.92 17.20 -11.36
N ASP A 161 -61.39 16.18 -10.64
CA ASP A 161 -61.82 16.25 -9.25
C ASP A 161 -60.70 15.75 -8.34
N LYS A 162 -60.50 16.48 -7.24
CA LYS A 162 -59.47 16.20 -6.24
C LYS A 162 -59.80 14.97 -5.40
N GLU A 163 -61.09 14.62 -5.29
CA GLU A 163 -61.58 13.50 -4.48
C GLU A 163 -61.77 12.21 -5.30
N VAL A 164 -61.64 12.28 -6.64
CA VAL A 164 -61.77 11.12 -7.51
C VAL A 164 -60.38 10.65 -7.92
N PHE A 165 -60.12 9.37 -7.68
CA PHE A 165 -58.84 8.71 -7.95
C PHE A 165 -58.98 7.86 -9.20
N PRO A 166 -58.43 8.27 -10.36
CA PRO A 166 -58.41 7.43 -11.55
C PRO A 166 -57.55 6.19 -11.33
N ARG A 167 -58.11 5.01 -11.62
CA ARG A 167 -57.44 3.73 -11.43
C ARG A 167 -57.73 2.82 -12.60
N GLY A 168 -56.68 2.28 -13.20
CA GLY A 168 -56.79 1.47 -14.41
C GLY A 168 -57.20 2.34 -15.60
N GLY A 169 -56.32 2.55 -16.56
CA GLY A 169 -56.75 3.00 -17.88
C GLY A 169 -57.41 1.83 -18.61
N GLY A 170 -56.71 0.71 -18.81
CA GLY A 170 -57.27 -0.47 -19.45
C GLY A 170 -58.15 -1.29 -18.50
N VAL A 171 -57.53 -1.94 -17.52
CA VAL A 171 -58.18 -2.88 -16.60
C VAL A 171 -57.98 -2.47 -15.15
N LEU A 172 -59.06 -2.49 -14.37
CA LEU A 172 -59.04 -2.34 -12.92
C LEU A 172 -59.45 -3.67 -12.28
N VAL A 173 -58.54 -4.26 -11.50
CA VAL A 173 -58.78 -5.49 -10.74
C VAL A 173 -58.95 -5.11 -9.28
N LYS A 174 -60.20 -5.16 -8.79
CA LYS A 174 -60.53 -4.92 -7.38
C LYS A 174 -60.37 -6.18 -6.55
N SER A 175 -60.45 -6.02 -5.23
CA SER A 175 -60.43 -7.11 -4.25
C SER A 175 -61.33 -8.29 -4.65
N GLY A 176 -60.76 -9.49 -4.66
CA GLY A 176 -61.45 -10.72 -5.06
C GLY A 176 -61.62 -10.91 -6.57
N GLY A 177 -61.31 -9.92 -7.41
CA GLY A 177 -61.28 -10.06 -8.86
C GLY A 177 -60.00 -10.71 -9.36
N THR A 178 -60.08 -11.43 -10.48
CA THR A 178 -58.92 -12.06 -11.15
C THR A 178 -58.85 -11.67 -12.62
N PHE A 179 -57.71 -11.15 -13.05
CA PHE A 179 -57.39 -10.96 -14.45
C PHE A 179 -56.27 -11.92 -14.85
N ILE A 180 -56.48 -12.68 -15.92
CA ILE A 180 -55.48 -13.55 -16.53
C ILE A 180 -55.22 -13.06 -17.95
N MET A 181 -53.96 -12.75 -18.26
CA MET A 181 -53.49 -12.38 -19.59
C MET A 181 -52.51 -13.47 -20.04
N ASN A 182 -53.03 -14.45 -20.79
CA ASN A 182 -52.17 -15.49 -21.37
C ASN A 182 -51.40 -14.93 -22.56
N GLU A 183 -52.05 -14.08 -23.36
CA GLU A 183 -51.50 -13.38 -24.50
C GLU A 183 -52.30 -12.08 -24.75
N GLY A 184 -52.02 -11.38 -25.84
CA GLY A 184 -52.78 -10.20 -26.26
C GLY A 184 -52.09 -8.89 -25.89
N GLN A 185 -52.81 -7.78 -25.99
CA GLN A 185 -52.22 -6.45 -25.87
C GLN A 185 -53.10 -5.50 -25.04
N ILE A 186 -52.46 -4.72 -24.18
CA ILE A 186 -53.07 -3.56 -23.53
C ILE A 186 -52.22 -2.34 -23.88
N HIS A 187 -52.78 -1.39 -24.61
CA HIS A 187 -51.98 -0.25 -25.06
C HIS A 187 -52.74 1.05 -25.24
N ASP A 188 -52.01 2.16 -25.24
CA ASP A 188 -52.58 3.51 -25.38
C ASP A 188 -53.67 3.79 -24.33
N CYS A 189 -53.54 3.18 -23.14
CA CYS A 189 -54.46 3.32 -22.00
C CYS A 189 -53.86 4.23 -20.93
N TRP A 190 -54.57 5.29 -20.56
CA TRP A 190 -54.04 6.34 -19.70
C TRP A 190 -54.92 6.54 -18.48
N SER A 191 -54.31 6.83 -17.33
CA SER A 191 -54.98 7.11 -16.06
C SER A 191 -54.36 8.37 -15.44
N LYS A 192 -55.10 9.48 -15.37
CA LYS A 192 -54.55 10.81 -15.03
C LYS A 192 -55.46 11.65 -14.13
N ASN A 193 -54.90 12.16 -13.03
CA ASN A 193 -55.53 13.20 -12.22
C ASN A 193 -54.91 14.58 -12.54
N THR A 194 -55.71 15.53 -13.04
CA THR A 194 -55.22 16.85 -13.46
C THR A 194 -55.31 17.95 -12.40
N LYS A 195 -55.92 17.69 -11.23
CA LYS A 195 -55.93 18.62 -10.10
C LYS A 195 -55.26 17.98 -8.88
N ILE A 196 -53.92 17.91 -8.89
CA ILE A 196 -53.15 17.56 -7.70
C ILE A 196 -53.07 18.81 -6.83
N LEU A 197 -53.68 18.80 -5.64
CA LEU A 197 -53.58 19.92 -4.69
C LEU A 197 -52.83 19.59 -3.40
N ASP A 198 -52.64 18.32 -3.07
CA ASP A 198 -51.88 17.94 -1.89
C ASP A 198 -50.96 16.77 -2.23
N VAL A 199 -49.72 16.94 -1.80
CA VAL A 199 -48.51 16.23 -2.16
C VAL A 199 -48.42 14.95 -1.32
N ARG A 200 -49.55 14.29 -1.07
CA ARG A 200 -49.64 13.06 -0.28
C ARG A 200 -50.21 11.99 -1.21
N GLU A 201 -49.57 10.82 -1.25
CA GLU A 201 -49.85 9.67 -2.15
C GLU A 201 -51.34 9.29 -2.39
N LYS A 202 -52.29 9.80 -1.59
CA LYS A 202 -53.71 9.45 -1.64
C LYS A 202 -54.42 9.83 -2.95
N ASN A 203 -53.94 10.84 -3.69
CA ASN A 203 -54.71 11.43 -4.79
C ASN A 203 -54.15 11.19 -6.21
N ALA A 204 -53.04 10.46 -6.33
CA ALA A 204 -52.43 10.16 -7.62
C ALA A 204 -53.22 9.12 -8.41
N ALA A 205 -53.30 9.30 -9.73
CA ALA A 205 -53.82 8.28 -10.63
C ALA A 205 -52.86 7.08 -10.71
N VAL A 206 -53.44 5.89 -10.83
CA VAL A 206 -52.67 4.64 -10.82
C VAL A 206 -53.01 3.73 -12.01
N GLY A 207 -52.01 2.98 -12.48
CA GLY A 207 -52.14 1.89 -13.44
C GLY A 207 -52.69 2.33 -14.79
N GLY A 208 -51.82 2.79 -15.71
CA GLY A 208 -52.27 3.24 -17.04
C GLY A 208 -52.83 2.09 -17.85
N GLY A 209 -52.12 0.96 -17.91
CA GLY A 209 -52.64 -0.28 -18.48
C GLY A 209 -53.52 -1.03 -17.48
N VAL A 210 -52.93 -1.48 -16.38
CA VAL A 210 -53.58 -2.31 -15.37
C VAL A 210 -53.38 -1.73 -13.97
N ALA A 211 -54.45 -1.67 -13.18
CA ALA A 211 -54.38 -1.40 -11.75
C ALA A 211 -54.92 -2.59 -10.96
N VAL A 212 -54.16 -3.07 -9.99
CA VAL A 212 -54.51 -4.17 -9.10
C VAL A 212 -54.61 -3.68 -7.66
N GLU A 213 -55.79 -3.78 -7.09
CA GLU A 213 -56.10 -3.27 -5.76
C GLU A 213 -56.13 -4.37 -4.70
N SER A 214 -56.07 -3.96 -3.44
CA SER A 214 -56.24 -4.84 -2.29
C SER A 214 -56.92 -4.09 -1.17
N GLU A 215 -57.89 -4.72 -0.51
CA GLU A 215 -58.52 -4.23 0.72
C GLU A 215 -57.88 -4.86 1.96
N ASP A 216 -57.58 -6.17 1.90
CA ASP A 216 -56.88 -6.89 2.96
C ASP A 216 -56.00 -8.06 2.44
N GLU A 217 -55.32 -8.80 3.32
CA GLU A 217 -54.38 -9.87 2.95
C GLU A 217 -55.07 -11.13 2.42
N SER A 218 -56.37 -11.27 2.68
CA SER A 218 -57.25 -12.37 2.22
C SER A 218 -58.12 -11.98 1.02
N HIS A 219 -58.31 -10.69 0.77
CA HIS A 219 -59.17 -10.12 -0.27
C HIS A 219 -58.38 -9.11 -1.10
N TYR A 220 -57.52 -9.63 -1.98
CA TYR A 220 -56.77 -8.84 -2.96
C TYR A 220 -57.22 -9.15 -4.38
N GLY A 221 -57.06 -8.17 -5.27
CA GLY A 221 -57.12 -8.37 -6.70
C GLY A 221 -55.91 -9.17 -7.18
N THR A 222 -56.12 -10.04 -8.16
CA THR A 222 -55.06 -10.89 -8.72
C THR A 222 -54.90 -10.62 -10.20
N PHE A 223 -53.67 -10.29 -10.62
CA PHE A 223 -53.29 -10.24 -12.02
C PHE A 223 -52.22 -11.30 -12.33
N LEU A 224 -52.50 -12.18 -13.28
CA LEU A 224 -51.59 -13.20 -13.78
C LEU A 224 -51.30 -12.92 -15.25
N MET A 225 -50.05 -12.66 -15.59
CA MET A 225 -49.59 -12.42 -16.96
C MET A 225 -48.64 -13.55 -17.35
N TYR A 226 -49.04 -14.37 -18.33
CA TYR A 226 -48.22 -15.48 -18.84
C TYR A 226 -47.64 -15.17 -20.24
N GLY A 227 -47.92 -13.99 -20.77
CA GLY A 227 -47.54 -13.56 -22.12
C GLY A 227 -48.19 -12.24 -22.51
N GLY A 228 -48.10 -11.88 -23.80
CA GLY A 228 -48.63 -10.63 -24.33
C GLY A 228 -47.81 -9.37 -24.00
N ARG A 229 -48.36 -8.20 -24.36
CA ARG A 229 -47.67 -6.91 -24.26
C ARG A 229 -48.52 -5.82 -23.59
N ILE A 230 -47.93 -5.06 -22.67
CA ILE A 230 -48.51 -3.84 -22.10
C ILE A 230 -47.62 -2.66 -22.46
N TYR A 231 -48.11 -1.74 -23.31
CA TYR A 231 -47.25 -0.69 -23.87
C TYR A 231 -47.96 0.62 -24.18
N HIS A 232 -47.22 1.72 -24.33
CA HIS A 232 -47.77 3.07 -24.56
C HIS A 232 -48.84 3.51 -23.54
N CYS A 233 -48.85 2.88 -22.36
CA CYS A 233 -49.76 3.24 -21.29
C CYS A 233 -49.13 4.31 -20.40
N ALA A 234 -49.97 5.16 -19.81
CA ALA A 234 -49.48 6.26 -18.98
C ALA A 234 -50.29 6.46 -17.70
N SER A 235 -49.62 6.68 -16.58
CA SER A 235 -50.25 7.07 -15.32
C SER A 235 -49.32 7.88 -14.45
N GLN A 236 -49.78 8.44 -13.33
CA GLN A 236 -48.86 9.06 -12.36
C GLN A 236 -48.08 7.98 -11.61
N GLN A 237 -48.71 6.84 -11.32
CA GLN A 237 -48.04 5.71 -10.67
C GLN A 237 -48.34 4.41 -11.42
N GLY A 238 -47.30 3.71 -11.87
CA GLY A 238 -47.48 2.49 -12.65
C GLY A 238 -48.01 2.81 -14.04
N GLY A 239 -47.15 3.34 -14.92
CA GLY A 239 -47.55 3.71 -16.28
C GLY A 239 -48.16 2.52 -17.03
N GLY A 240 -47.48 1.37 -16.99
CA GLY A 240 -48.04 0.10 -17.43
C GLY A 240 -48.93 -0.52 -16.35
N ILE A 241 -48.32 -0.89 -15.22
CA ILE A 241 -48.98 -1.63 -14.14
C ILE A 241 -48.79 -0.91 -12.80
N PHE A 242 -49.88 -0.76 -12.06
CA PHE A 242 -49.83 -0.50 -10.61
C PHE A 242 -50.38 -1.71 -9.87
N SER A 243 -49.69 -2.16 -8.82
CA SER A 243 -50.20 -3.22 -7.95
C SER A 243 -49.95 -2.93 -6.47
N CYS A 244 -51.04 -3.01 -5.70
CA CYS A 244 -51.00 -3.25 -4.27
C CYS A 244 -51.61 -4.60 -3.86
N GLY A 245 -52.01 -5.44 -4.84
CA GLY A 245 -52.48 -6.81 -4.65
C GLY A 245 -51.48 -7.85 -5.14
N LYS A 246 -51.96 -8.99 -5.65
CA LYS A 246 -51.10 -10.04 -6.20
C LYS A 246 -50.88 -9.82 -7.70
N PHE A 247 -49.62 -9.79 -8.09
CA PHE A 247 -49.23 -9.73 -9.50
C PHE A 247 -48.17 -10.79 -9.79
N LEU A 248 -48.43 -11.65 -10.77
CA LEU A 248 -47.47 -12.61 -11.27
C LEU A 248 -47.25 -12.36 -12.75
N MET A 249 -45.98 -12.34 -13.16
CA MET A 249 -45.56 -12.31 -14.55
C MET A 249 -44.68 -13.54 -14.81
N ASP A 250 -45.02 -14.31 -15.83
CA ASP A 250 -44.26 -15.45 -16.32
C ASP A 250 -44.13 -15.29 -17.84
N GLY A 251 -43.12 -14.53 -18.27
CA GLY A 251 -43.00 -14.07 -19.66
C GLY A 251 -43.82 -12.82 -20.02
N GLY A 252 -43.83 -12.48 -21.32
CA GLY A 252 -44.47 -11.27 -21.85
C GLY A 252 -43.59 -10.01 -21.79
N GLU A 253 -44.16 -8.87 -22.18
CA GLU A 253 -43.43 -7.60 -22.30
C GLU A 253 -44.20 -6.41 -21.71
N ILE A 254 -43.53 -5.60 -20.89
CA ILE A 254 -44.03 -4.34 -20.35
C ILE A 254 -43.09 -3.24 -20.84
N CYS A 255 -43.49 -2.53 -21.89
CA CYS A 255 -42.59 -1.64 -22.59
C CYS A 255 -43.17 -0.29 -22.98
N GLU A 256 -42.32 0.72 -23.15
CA GLU A 256 -42.73 2.04 -23.66
C GLU A 256 -43.90 2.64 -22.84
N ASN A 257 -43.90 2.41 -21.52
CA ASN A 257 -44.90 2.96 -20.62
C ASN A 257 -44.32 4.14 -19.83
N TYR A 258 -45.21 5.05 -19.43
CA TYR A 258 -44.81 6.35 -18.91
C TYR A 258 -45.48 6.64 -17.57
N ALA A 259 -44.69 6.86 -16.54
CA ALA A 259 -45.19 7.52 -15.34
C ALA A 259 -45.17 9.04 -15.62
N ASP A 260 -46.28 9.64 -16.06
CA ASP A 260 -46.45 11.00 -16.65
C ASP A 260 -45.52 12.06 -16.03
N VAL A 261 -44.25 12.10 -16.47
CA VAL A 261 -43.21 12.97 -15.91
C VAL A 261 -43.43 14.42 -16.39
N LYS A 262 -44.17 14.60 -17.49
CA LYS A 262 -44.37 15.87 -18.18
C LYS A 262 -45.66 15.77 -18.98
N SER A 263 -46.60 16.67 -18.70
CA SER A 263 -47.64 17.03 -19.67
C SER A 263 -47.00 17.33 -21.01
N HIS A 264 -47.04 16.36 -21.94
CA HIS A 264 -46.56 16.55 -23.31
C HIS A 264 -47.23 17.81 -23.89
N GLY A 265 -46.45 18.88 -24.07
CA GLY A 265 -46.86 20.07 -24.83
C GLY A 265 -46.93 21.42 -24.12
N SER A 266 -46.64 21.54 -22.83
CA SER A 266 -46.54 22.87 -22.17
C SER A 266 -45.09 23.21 -21.82
N GLU A 267 -44.43 23.93 -22.72
CA GLU A 267 -43.32 24.81 -22.34
C GLU A 267 -43.80 25.70 -21.19
N GLY A 268 -43.26 25.52 -19.99
CA GLY A 268 -43.35 26.54 -18.94
C GLY A 268 -43.88 26.13 -17.56
N CYS A 269 -44.32 24.89 -17.32
CA CYS A 269 -44.65 24.50 -15.94
C CYS A 269 -43.39 23.99 -15.22
N ARG A 270 -42.69 24.90 -14.53
CA ARG A 270 -41.77 24.54 -13.43
C ARG A 270 -42.60 23.98 -12.28
N VAL A 271 -43.01 22.74 -12.45
CA VAL A 271 -43.57 21.92 -11.38
C VAL A 271 -42.46 21.74 -10.35
N SER A 272 -42.74 22.09 -9.10
CA SER A 272 -41.76 22.07 -8.01
C SER A 272 -41.17 20.65 -7.84
N TYR A 273 -39.93 20.54 -7.35
CA TYR A 273 -39.22 19.25 -7.20
C TYR A 273 -40.02 18.22 -6.36
N GLU A 274 -40.95 18.69 -5.53
CA GLU A 274 -41.83 17.87 -4.67
C GLU A 274 -42.99 17.23 -5.44
N GLU A 275 -43.56 17.90 -6.44
CA GLU A 275 -44.69 17.39 -7.23
C GLU A 275 -44.28 16.24 -8.17
N CYS A 276 -43.02 16.20 -8.63
CA CYS A 276 -42.49 15.12 -9.48
C CYS A 276 -42.20 13.81 -8.72
N ALA A 277 -42.12 13.84 -7.38
CA ALA A 277 -41.77 12.68 -6.56
C ALA A 277 -42.79 11.52 -6.66
N TYR A 278 -44.01 11.80 -7.14
CA TYR A 278 -45.11 10.84 -7.28
C TYR A 278 -45.16 10.15 -8.63
N ASN A 279 -44.42 10.63 -9.63
CA ASN A 279 -44.38 10.03 -10.97
C ASN A 279 -43.45 8.81 -10.97
N THR A 280 -43.97 7.64 -10.60
CA THR A 280 -43.11 6.50 -10.27
C THR A 280 -43.56 5.18 -10.89
N GLY A 281 -42.59 4.33 -11.25
CA GLY A 281 -42.85 3.03 -11.86
C GLY A 281 -43.38 3.19 -13.28
N GLY A 282 -42.51 3.52 -14.23
CA GLY A 282 -42.91 3.75 -15.63
C GLY A 282 -43.55 2.51 -16.21
N GLY A 283 -42.85 1.38 -16.11
CA GLY A 283 -43.41 0.07 -16.38
C GLY A 283 -44.31 -0.38 -15.25
N ILE A 284 -43.74 -0.58 -14.06
CA ILE A 284 -44.41 -1.22 -12.93
C ILE A 284 -44.21 -0.42 -11.64
N LYS A 285 -45.29 -0.15 -10.92
CA LYS A 285 -45.28 0.36 -9.56
C LYS A 285 -45.84 -0.70 -8.61
N LEU A 286 -45.03 -1.07 -7.63
CA LEU A 286 -45.41 -1.97 -6.55
C LEU A 286 -45.47 -1.20 -5.23
N GLN A 287 -46.58 -1.38 -4.51
CA GLN A 287 -46.84 -0.66 -3.27
C GLN A 287 -47.50 -1.57 -2.24
N GLY A 288 -46.84 -1.74 -1.09
CA GLY A 288 -47.53 -2.32 0.06
C GLY A 288 -48.57 -1.33 0.59
N TYR A 289 -49.73 -1.85 0.96
CA TYR A 289 -50.74 -1.08 1.70
C TYR A 289 -50.35 -1.05 3.18
N LEU A 290 -50.48 0.11 3.84
CA LEU A 290 -50.12 0.25 5.25
C LEU A 290 -51.27 0.96 5.95
N ASP A 291 -51.97 0.23 6.82
CA ASP A 291 -52.99 0.82 7.69
C ASP A 291 -52.30 1.62 8.82
N GLU A 292 -52.94 2.70 9.27
CA GLU A 292 -52.50 3.51 10.41
C GLU A 292 -52.45 2.67 11.69
N SER A 293 -53.27 1.61 11.78
CA SER A 293 -53.37 0.71 12.93
C SER A 293 -52.38 -0.47 12.92
N SER A 294 -51.95 -0.95 11.73
CA SER A 294 -51.00 -2.08 11.61
C SER A 294 -50.36 -2.14 10.22
N PRO A 295 -49.03 -2.35 10.10
CA PRO A 295 -48.43 -2.70 8.82
C PRO A 295 -48.94 -4.05 8.33
N ARG A 296 -49.38 -4.12 7.09
CA ARG A 296 -49.81 -5.35 6.43
C ARG A 296 -49.09 -5.45 5.07
N LEU A 297 -48.86 -6.66 4.58
CA LEU A 297 -48.02 -6.91 3.39
C LEU A 297 -48.90 -7.38 2.23
N TYR A 298 -49.15 -6.51 1.25
CA TYR A 298 -50.19 -6.78 0.23
C TYR A 298 -49.66 -6.97 -1.19
N ALA A 299 -48.65 -6.20 -1.59
CA ALA A 299 -47.99 -6.39 -2.88
C ALA A 299 -46.99 -7.56 -2.79
N ARG A 300 -47.42 -8.73 -3.26
CA ARG A 300 -46.53 -9.86 -3.56
C ARG A 300 -46.44 -10.01 -5.07
N THR A 301 -45.24 -9.76 -5.58
CA THR A 301 -44.96 -9.85 -7.00
C THR A 301 -43.87 -10.86 -7.28
N GLU A 302 -44.16 -11.73 -8.23
CA GLU A 302 -43.20 -12.69 -8.78
C GLU A 302 -43.10 -12.47 -10.28
N ILE A 303 -41.89 -12.31 -10.77
CA ILE A 303 -41.57 -12.18 -12.19
C ILE A 303 -40.63 -13.31 -12.55
N THR A 304 -41.02 -14.15 -13.49
CA THR A 304 -40.22 -15.25 -14.02
C THR A 304 -40.03 -14.99 -15.52
N GLY A 305 -38.81 -14.65 -15.94
CA GLY A 305 -38.57 -14.26 -17.34
C GLY A 305 -39.29 -12.98 -17.79
N GLY A 306 -39.42 -12.82 -19.11
CA GLY A 306 -40.07 -11.67 -19.75
C GLY A 306 -39.21 -10.40 -19.79
N ASN A 307 -39.77 -9.36 -20.41
CA ASN A 307 -39.06 -8.12 -20.72
C ASN A 307 -39.75 -6.90 -20.09
N ILE A 308 -38.96 -6.06 -19.41
CA ILE A 308 -39.41 -4.75 -18.92
C ILE A 308 -38.49 -3.69 -19.51
N CYS A 309 -38.95 -2.95 -20.51
CA CYS A 309 -38.05 -2.13 -21.31
C CYS A 309 -38.60 -0.80 -21.81
N HIS A 310 -37.72 0.15 -22.11
CA HIS A 310 -38.10 1.44 -22.70
C HIS A 310 -39.14 2.25 -21.89
N ASN A 311 -39.31 1.95 -20.61
CA ASN A 311 -40.26 2.67 -19.76
C ASN A 311 -39.62 3.92 -19.16
N GLU A 312 -40.42 4.95 -18.91
CA GLU A 312 -39.95 6.23 -18.38
C GLU A 312 -40.70 6.66 -17.11
N ALA A 313 -39.96 7.13 -16.11
CA ALA A 313 -40.53 7.68 -14.87
C ALA A 313 -39.65 8.76 -14.24
N TYR A 314 -40.13 9.41 -13.18
CA TYR A 314 -39.26 10.21 -12.33
C TYR A 314 -38.38 9.32 -11.44
N ASN A 315 -38.97 8.29 -10.81
CA ASN A 315 -38.24 7.25 -10.08
C ASN A 315 -38.73 5.85 -10.49
N GLY A 316 -37.80 4.91 -10.69
CA GLY A 316 -38.10 3.54 -11.13
C GLY A 316 -38.64 3.52 -12.55
N GLY A 317 -37.76 3.72 -13.54
CA GLY A 317 -38.15 3.74 -14.95
C GLY A 317 -38.85 2.44 -15.35
N GLY A 318 -38.17 1.31 -15.13
CA GLY A 318 -38.75 -0.02 -15.27
C GLY A 318 -39.70 -0.32 -14.10
N ILE A 319 -39.14 -0.47 -12.90
CA ILE A 319 -39.88 -0.87 -11.70
C ILE A 319 -39.59 0.11 -10.55
N ARG A 320 -40.65 0.54 -9.86
CA ARG A 320 -40.57 1.21 -8.55
C ARG A 320 -41.23 0.33 -7.50
N ILE A 321 -40.53 0.05 -6.41
CA ILE A 321 -41.08 -0.68 -5.26
C ILE A 321 -40.98 0.12 -3.97
N THR A 322 -42.07 0.14 -3.19
CA THR A 322 -42.20 0.97 -1.98
C THR A 322 -43.12 0.37 -0.91
N ASN A 323 -43.08 0.94 0.30
CA ASN A 323 -44.05 0.71 1.38
C ASN A 323 -44.18 -0.76 1.82
N GLY A 324 -43.06 -1.51 1.89
CA GLY A 324 -43.07 -2.90 2.36
C GLY A 324 -43.49 -3.92 1.31
N ALA A 325 -43.70 -3.52 0.06
CA ALA A 325 -43.92 -4.46 -1.04
C ALA A 325 -42.76 -5.45 -1.19
N ARG A 326 -43.07 -6.64 -1.72
CA ARG A 326 -42.10 -7.68 -2.02
C ARG A 326 -42.09 -8.02 -3.51
N LEU A 327 -40.88 -8.11 -4.06
CA LEU A 327 -40.65 -8.51 -5.44
C LEU A 327 -39.61 -9.62 -5.50
N LYS A 328 -39.97 -10.72 -6.15
CA LYS A 328 -39.03 -11.76 -6.55
C LYS A 328 -38.93 -11.78 -8.07
N ILE A 329 -37.71 -11.69 -8.58
CA ILE A 329 -37.40 -11.85 -10.00
C ILE A 329 -36.56 -13.12 -10.15
N THR A 330 -36.94 -13.97 -11.10
CA THR A 330 -36.22 -15.18 -11.49
C THR A 330 -35.97 -15.13 -12.99
N GLY A 331 -34.79 -14.70 -13.43
CA GLY A 331 -34.49 -14.45 -14.84
C GLY A 331 -35.22 -13.24 -15.44
N GLY A 332 -35.19 -13.13 -16.78
CA GLY A 332 -35.79 -12.02 -17.54
C GLY A 332 -34.85 -10.82 -17.72
N ASP A 333 -35.27 -9.88 -18.56
CA ASP A 333 -34.46 -8.73 -18.96
C ASP A 333 -35.16 -7.40 -18.62
N ILE A 334 -34.47 -6.55 -17.86
CA ILE A 334 -34.89 -5.17 -17.58
C ILE A 334 -33.93 -4.23 -18.31
N PHE A 335 -34.36 -3.64 -19.42
CA PHE A 335 -33.42 -2.92 -20.27
C PHE A 335 -33.93 -1.61 -20.87
N GLN A 336 -33.02 -0.68 -21.11
CA GLN A 336 -33.32 0.62 -21.76
C GLN A 336 -34.41 1.46 -21.07
N ASN A 337 -34.63 1.25 -19.78
CA ASN A 337 -35.56 2.05 -18.99
C ASN A 337 -34.90 3.35 -18.52
N GLN A 338 -35.70 4.39 -18.33
CA GLN A 338 -35.22 5.73 -18.03
C GLN A 338 -35.91 6.31 -16.79
N ALA A 339 -35.13 6.79 -15.84
CA ALA A 339 -35.60 7.54 -14.69
C ALA A 339 -35.00 8.94 -14.68
N ALA A 340 -35.80 9.97 -14.39
CA ALA A 340 -35.27 11.32 -14.25
C ALA A 340 -34.39 11.47 -13.00
N ASN A 341 -34.63 10.67 -11.96
CA ASN A 341 -33.98 10.76 -10.65
C ASN A 341 -33.34 9.42 -10.21
N ARG A 342 -34.11 8.41 -9.81
CA ARG A 342 -33.52 7.18 -9.23
C ARG A 342 -33.97 5.91 -9.93
N GLY A 343 -33.05 4.96 -10.11
CA GLY A 343 -33.33 3.60 -10.55
C GLY A 343 -33.89 3.54 -11.97
N GLY A 344 -33.02 3.52 -12.97
CA GLY A 344 -33.44 3.43 -14.37
C GLY A 344 -34.18 2.12 -14.60
N GLY A 345 -33.55 0.99 -14.24
CA GLY A 345 -34.19 -0.32 -14.20
C GLY A 345 -35.10 -0.47 -12.98
N LEU A 346 -34.51 -0.42 -11.77
CA LEU A 346 -35.21 -0.67 -10.51
C LEU A 346 -34.94 0.44 -9.48
N ASP A 347 -35.98 0.96 -8.83
CA ASP A 347 -35.85 1.84 -7.67
C ASP A 347 -36.54 1.25 -6.44
N ILE A 348 -35.74 0.89 -5.45
CA ILE A 348 -36.16 0.39 -4.15
C ILE A 348 -36.08 1.56 -3.17
N GLY A 349 -37.25 2.04 -2.76
CA GLY A 349 -37.34 3.14 -1.83
C GLY A 349 -38.36 2.90 -0.75
N ASN A 350 -38.42 3.84 0.17
CA ASN A 350 -39.54 3.97 1.06
C ASN A 350 -40.49 5.04 0.50
N GLY A 351 -41.79 4.79 0.65
CA GLY A 351 -42.80 5.83 0.56
C GLY A 351 -43.06 6.39 1.95
N LYS A 352 -44.27 6.91 2.17
CA LYS A 352 -44.67 7.66 3.39
C LYS A 352 -44.46 6.95 4.74
N TYR A 353 -44.26 5.64 4.79
CA TYR A 353 -44.38 4.83 6.01
C TYR A 353 -43.08 4.11 6.43
N GLU A 354 -41.96 4.80 6.29
CA GLU A 354 -40.57 4.31 6.37
C GLU A 354 -40.21 3.41 7.57
N LYS A 355 -40.97 3.45 8.68
CA LYS A 355 -40.65 2.76 9.94
C LYS A 355 -41.47 1.50 10.23
N ARG A 356 -42.42 1.11 9.37
CA ARG A 356 -43.41 0.07 9.72
C ARG A 356 -43.26 -1.26 8.98
N ALA A 357 -42.71 -1.26 7.77
CA ALA A 357 -42.50 -2.47 6.99
C ALA A 357 -41.25 -2.32 6.09
N VAL A 358 -40.54 -3.42 5.88
CA VAL A 358 -39.30 -3.43 5.08
C VAL A 358 -39.63 -3.86 3.66
N THR A 359 -39.40 -2.97 2.69
CA THR A 359 -39.44 -3.30 1.27
C THR A 359 -38.31 -4.27 0.93
N GLU A 360 -38.61 -5.32 0.17
CA GLU A 360 -37.66 -6.40 -0.09
C GLU A 360 -37.73 -6.85 -1.55
N VAL A 361 -36.58 -6.85 -2.21
CA VAL A 361 -36.40 -7.36 -3.56
C VAL A 361 -35.39 -8.50 -3.54
N GLN A 362 -35.70 -9.56 -4.25
CA GLN A 362 -34.78 -10.66 -4.53
C GLN A 362 -34.72 -10.88 -6.04
N ILE A 363 -33.52 -10.84 -6.61
CA ILE A 363 -33.25 -11.14 -8.01
C ILE A 363 -32.37 -12.39 -8.04
N THR A 364 -32.87 -13.44 -8.68
CA THR A 364 -32.15 -14.69 -8.92
C THR A 364 -32.00 -14.84 -10.42
N ASP A 365 -30.78 -14.68 -10.91
CA ASP A 365 -30.48 -14.60 -12.36
C ASP A 365 -31.23 -13.46 -13.09
N GLY A 366 -30.97 -13.32 -14.39
CA GLY A 366 -31.54 -12.26 -15.23
C GLY A 366 -30.59 -11.10 -15.48
N SER A 367 -31.03 -10.12 -16.28
CA SER A 367 -30.20 -8.99 -16.69
C SER A 367 -30.84 -7.63 -16.43
N ILE A 368 -30.00 -6.64 -16.06
CA ILE A 368 -30.39 -5.22 -16.06
C ILE A 368 -29.37 -4.45 -16.90
N SER A 369 -29.78 -3.93 -18.06
CA SER A 369 -28.83 -3.31 -18.99
C SER A 369 -29.34 -2.07 -19.72
N GLY A 370 -28.44 -1.17 -20.14
CA GLY A 370 -28.82 0.00 -20.93
C GLY A 370 -29.72 1.02 -20.22
N CYS A 371 -29.98 0.85 -18.91
CA CYS A 371 -30.90 1.68 -18.15
C CYS A 371 -30.21 2.97 -17.68
N GLN A 372 -31.00 4.04 -17.55
CA GLN A 372 -30.46 5.39 -17.29
C GLN A 372 -31.19 6.08 -16.15
N ALA A 373 -30.44 6.67 -15.22
CA ALA A 373 -30.98 7.49 -14.14
C ALA A 373 -30.07 8.67 -13.79
N LYS A 374 -30.51 9.53 -12.87
CA LYS A 374 -29.59 10.45 -12.20
C LYS A 374 -28.72 9.68 -11.20
N ARG A 375 -29.30 8.70 -10.47
CA ARG A 375 -28.60 7.80 -9.55
C ARG A 375 -29.08 6.36 -9.71
N GLY A 376 -28.15 5.41 -9.82
CA GLY A 376 -28.47 3.99 -9.99
C GLY A 376 -29.09 3.72 -11.35
N GLY A 377 -28.28 3.61 -12.41
CA GLY A 377 -28.77 3.33 -13.76
C GLY A 377 -29.49 1.98 -13.80
N ALA A 378 -28.84 0.92 -13.31
CA ALA A 378 -29.45 -0.39 -13.14
C ALA A 378 -30.43 -0.39 -11.95
N CYS A 379 -29.92 -0.06 -10.76
CA CYS A 379 -30.69 -0.11 -9.53
C CYS A 379 -30.35 1.04 -8.57
N ALA A 380 -31.37 1.62 -7.94
CA ALA A 380 -31.19 2.50 -6.79
C ALA A 380 -31.79 1.84 -5.54
N VAL A 381 -30.95 1.55 -4.55
CA VAL A 381 -31.33 1.00 -3.24
C VAL A 381 -31.29 2.14 -2.23
N SER A 382 -32.38 2.93 -2.22
CA SER A 382 -32.51 4.07 -1.32
C SER A 382 -32.97 3.67 0.07
N HIS A 383 -33.70 2.57 0.18
CA HIS A 383 -34.18 1.96 1.43
C HIS A 383 -34.48 0.47 1.18
N GLY A 384 -34.78 -0.27 2.26
CA GLY A 384 -35.20 -1.67 2.15
C GLY A 384 -34.03 -2.62 1.89
N LYS A 385 -34.35 -3.82 1.43
CA LYS A 385 -33.39 -4.89 1.14
C LYS A 385 -33.41 -5.25 -0.34
N CYS A 386 -32.23 -5.40 -0.92
CA CYS A 386 -32.02 -5.90 -2.27
C CYS A 386 -31.08 -7.10 -2.22
N HIS A 387 -31.55 -8.27 -2.61
CA HIS A 387 -30.78 -9.50 -2.69
C HIS A 387 -30.47 -9.80 -4.16
N LEU A 388 -29.19 -9.77 -4.52
CA LEU A 388 -28.71 -10.11 -5.86
C LEU A 388 -28.00 -11.47 -5.79
N LEU A 389 -28.64 -12.47 -6.41
CA LEU A 389 -28.25 -13.88 -6.39
C LEU A 389 -27.99 -14.38 -7.82
N GLY A 390 -27.16 -13.67 -8.59
CA GLY A 390 -26.84 -14.03 -9.98
C GLY A 390 -27.15 -12.96 -11.03
N LEU A 391 -27.48 -11.74 -10.62
CA LEU A 391 -27.79 -10.64 -11.56
C LEU A 391 -26.59 -10.35 -12.50
N GLN A 392 -26.88 -10.19 -13.79
CA GLN A 392 -25.94 -9.63 -14.77
C GLN A 392 -26.31 -8.18 -15.08
N ALA A 393 -25.42 -7.22 -14.80
CA ALA A 393 -25.66 -5.81 -15.09
C ALA A 393 -24.55 -5.20 -15.95
N GLY A 394 -24.92 -4.38 -16.95
CA GLY A 394 -23.96 -3.67 -17.79
C GLY A 394 -24.58 -2.63 -18.70
N ALA A 395 -23.74 -1.74 -19.24
CA ALA A 395 -24.15 -0.64 -20.11
C ALA A 395 -25.16 0.33 -19.46
N ASN A 396 -25.23 0.38 -18.13
CA ASN A 396 -26.12 1.29 -17.43
C ASN A 396 -25.45 2.66 -17.23
N LYS A 397 -26.27 3.71 -17.06
CA LYS A 397 -25.77 5.09 -16.97
C LYS A 397 -26.40 5.86 -15.82
N ALA A 398 -25.57 6.54 -15.06
CA ALA A 398 -25.98 7.54 -14.08
C ALA A 398 -25.45 8.92 -14.45
N ARG A 399 -26.27 9.96 -14.28
CA ARG A 399 -25.82 11.36 -14.48
C ARG A 399 -25.00 11.89 -13.31
N GLU A 400 -25.18 11.32 -12.11
CA GLU A 400 -24.40 11.67 -10.91
C GLU A 400 -23.68 10.42 -10.36
N ASP A 401 -24.42 9.50 -9.73
CA ASP A 401 -23.83 8.49 -8.85
C ASP A 401 -24.33 7.07 -9.18
N GLY A 402 -23.41 6.10 -9.29
CA GLY A 402 -23.74 4.67 -9.43
C GLY A 402 -24.33 4.35 -10.80
N SER A 403 -23.51 4.22 -11.83
CA SER A 403 -23.96 3.83 -13.17
C SER A 403 -24.68 2.49 -13.14
N GLY A 404 -24.14 1.52 -12.40
CA GLY A 404 -24.82 0.28 -12.05
C GLY A 404 -25.79 0.49 -10.89
N ILE A 405 -25.27 0.50 -9.67
CA ILE A 405 -26.05 0.52 -8.43
C ILE A 405 -25.75 1.76 -7.60
N TYR A 406 -26.79 2.45 -7.13
CA TYR A 406 -26.68 3.48 -6.09
C TYR A 406 -27.17 2.92 -4.76
N LEU A 407 -26.33 2.96 -3.72
CA LEU A 407 -26.67 2.51 -2.36
C LEU A 407 -26.65 3.68 -1.38
N SER A 408 -27.79 3.98 -0.76
CA SER A 408 -27.88 4.95 0.33
C SER A 408 -27.48 4.34 1.69
N ALA A 409 -27.36 5.17 2.72
CA ALA A 409 -27.11 4.72 4.10
C ALA A 409 -28.24 3.82 4.65
N ASP A 410 -29.49 4.08 4.26
CA ASP A 410 -30.67 3.34 4.74
C ASP A 410 -30.99 2.09 3.89
N GLY A 411 -30.34 1.96 2.72
CA GLY A 411 -30.45 0.82 1.84
C GLY A 411 -29.58 -0.36 2.30
N LYS A 412 -30.06 -1.58 2.04
CA LYS A 412 -29.32 -2.81 2.31
C LYS A 412 -29.17 -3.62 1.04
N LEU A 413 -27.96 -3.67 0.50
CA LEU A 413 -27.60 -4.49 -0.65
C LEU A 413 -26.92 -5.77 -0.18
N TYR A 414 -27.41 -6.91 -0.66
CA TYR A 414 -26.87 -8.23 -0.43
C TYR A 414 -26.38 -8.81 -1.75
N LEU A 415 -25.12 -9.22 -1.82
CA LEU A 415 -24.52 -9.88 -2.99
C LEU A 415 -24.14 -11.32 -2.65
N GLN A 416 -24.38 -12.21 -3.62
CA GLN A 416 -24.02 -13.63 -3.57
C GLN A 416 -23.99 -14.23 -4.98
N GLY A 417 -23.33 -15.39 -5.12
CA GLY A 417 -23.41 -16.24 -6.30
C GLY A 417 -22.74 -15.62 -7.52
N THR A 418 -23.32 -15.83 -8.69
CA THR A 418 -22.81 -15.40 -9.99
C THR A 418 -23.09 -13.94 -10.33
N THR A 419 -23.45 -13.11 -9.34
CA THR A 419 -23.74 -11.68 -9.55
C THR A 419 -22.53 -10.98 -10.17
N TYR A 420 -22.75 -10.19 -11.22
CA TYR A 420 -21.70 -9.50 -11.97
C TYR A 420 -22.18 -8.15 -12.49
N LEU A 421 -21.33 -7.13 -12.34
CA LEU A 421 -21.47 -5.80 -12.91
C LEU A 421 -20.29 -5.53 -13.87
N ALA A 422 -20.61 -5.07 -15.08
CA ALA A 422 -19.64 -4.72 -16.10
C ALA A 422 -18.71 -3.56 -15.67
N GLU A 423 -17.60 -3.36 -16.39
CA GLU A 423 -16.61 -2.29 -16.11
C GLU A 423 -17.17 -0.89 -16.04
N ASP A 424 -18.17 -0.59 -16.85
CA ASP A 424 -18.85 0.69 -16.92
C ASP A 424 -19.95 0.86 -15.86
N ASP A 425 -20.25 -0.19 -15.09
CA ASP A 425 -21.24 -0.21 -14.02
C ASP A 425 -20.55 -0.26 -12.64
N ASP A 426 -20.65 0.85 -11.89
CA ASP A 426 -20.18 0.90 -10.51
C ASP A 426 -21.30 0.77 -9.47
N ILE A 427 -20.93 0.28 -8.28
CA ILE A 427 -21.72 0.38 -7.06
C ILE A 427 -21.26 1.62 -6.31
N TYR A 428 -22.05 2.67 -6.34
CA TYR A 428 -21.80 3.87 -5.56
C TYR A 428 -22.30 3.72 -4.12
N LEU A 429 -21.39 3.90 -3.17
CA LEU A 429 -21.69 3.89 -1.73
C LEU A 429 -21.82 5.33 -1.22
N MET A 430 -23.02 5.68 -0.77
CA MET A 430 -23.22 6.91 0.01
C MET A 430 -22.46 6.82 1.34
N LYS A 431 -22.19 7.98 1.96
CA LYS A 431 -21.68 8.03 3.33
C LYS A 431 -22.52 7.10 4.22
N ASP A 432 -21.83 6.29 5.02
CA ASP A 432 -22.39 5.28 5.95
C ASP A 432 -23.13 4.09 5.31
N ALA A 433 -23.05 3.91 3.98
CA ALA A 433 -23.47 2.70 3.29
C ALA A 433 -22.33 1.66 3.11
N TRP A 434 -22.69 0.37 3.11
CA TRP A 434 -21.79 -0.74 2.79
C TRP A 434 -22.56 -1.93 2.17
N ILE A 435 -21.84 -2.75 1.41
CA ILE A 435 -22.34 -3.96 0.78
C ILE A 435 -22.42 -5.09 1.82
N ARG A 436 -23.41 -5.98 1.73
CA ARG A 436 -23.45 -7.21 2.55
C ARG A 436 -23.18 -8.41 1.69
N LEU A 437 -22.20 -9.21 2.07
CA LEU A 437 -21.89 -10.47 1.41
C LEU A 437 -22.63 -11.57 2.16
N SER A 438 -23.71 -12.09 1.58
CA SER A 438 -24.59 -13.11 2.19
C SER A 438 -24.26 -14.54 1.80
N GLY A 439 -23.30 -14.72 0.91
CA GLY A 439 -22.72 -15.99 0.53
C GLY A 439 -21.51 -15.75 -0.37
N GLU A 440 -20.86 -16.83 -0.80
CA GLU A 440 -19.71 -16.75 -1.70
C GLU A 440 -20.09 -16.12 -3.05
N LEU A 441 -19.20 -15.29 -3.61
CA LEU A 441 -19.32 -14.73 -4.95
C LEU A 441 -18.59 -15.64 -5.94
N SER A 442 -19.30 -16.36 -6.80
CA SER A 442 -18.74 -17.45 -7.60
C SER A 442 -18.16 -17.04 -8.95
N ALA A 443 -17.89 -15.74 -9.19
CA ALA A 443 -17.32 -15.26 -10.44
C ALA A 443 -15.79 -15.43 -10.45
N ASP A 444 -15.22 -15.80 -11.60
CA ASP A 444 -13.76 -15.79 -11.80
C ASP A 444 -13.29 -14.33 -11.96
N GLY A 445 -12.80 -13.73 -10.88
CA GLY A 445 -12.25 -12.38 -10.90
C GLY A 445 -13.26 -11.28 -10.53
N ARG A 446 -13.23 -10.16 -11.25
CA ARG A 446 -13.93 -8.94 -10.82
C ARG A 446 -15.45 -9.02 -10.97
N VAL A 447 -16.14 -8.86 -9.85
CA VAL A 447 -17.61 -8.82 -9.72
C VAL A 447 -18.16 -7.41 -9.87
N ALA A 448 -17.56 -6.41 -9.21
CA ALA A 448 -18.04 -5.05 -9.26
C ALA A 448 -16.96 -4.01 -8.97
N THR A 449 -17.07 -2.86 -9.63
CA THR A 449 -16.33 -1.66 -9.23
C THR A 449 -17.12 -0.91 -8.16
N VAL A 450 -16.48 -0.46 -7.11
CA VAL A 450 -17.08 0.29 -6.01
C VAL A 450 -16.61 1.74 -6.06
N SER A 451 -17.56 2.68 -6.05
CA SER A 451 -17.27 4.11 -6.05
C SER A 451 -17.91 4.82 -4.87
N MET A 452 -17.44 6.03 -4.59
CA MET A 452 -17.95 6.91 -3.54
C MET A 452 -17.49 8.35 -3.80
N ALA A 453 -17.98 9.31 -3.02
CA ALA A 453 -17.48 10.67 -3.05
C ALA A 453 -15.98 10.74 -2.69
N GLU A 454 -15.23 11.65 -3.30
CA GLU A 454 -13.76 11.74 -3.14
C GLU A 454 -13.31 11.83 -1.66
N SER A 455 -14.08 12.54 -0.83
CA SER A 455 -13.80 12.69 0.60
C SER A 455 -13.96 11.40 1.41
N GLN A 456 -14.58 10.36 0.85
CA GLN A 456 -14.86 9.07 1.51
C GLN A 456 -13.80 7.99 1.23
N TYR A 457 -12.88 8.21 0.28
CA TYR A 457 -11.75 7.30 0.04
C TYR A 457 -10.68 7.50 1.13
N GLN A 458 -10.99 7.07 2.34
CA GLN A 458 -10.12 7.15 3.51
C GLN A 458 -9.95 5.76 4.11
N ALA A 459 -8.72 5.46 4.54
CA ALA A 459 -8.44 4.22 5.24
C ALA A 459 -9.33 4.05 6.48
N GLY A 460 -9.84 2.84 6.69
CA GLY A 460 -10.80 2.52 7.75
C GLY A 460 -12.27 2.62 7.33
N ARG A 461 -12.59 3.16 6.16
CA ARG A 461 -13.96 3.15 5.63
C ARG A 461 -14.41 1.72 5.33
N LYS A 462 -15.49 1.27 5.96
CA LYS A 462 -16.13 -0.03 5.63
C LYS A 462 -16.76 0.03 4.23
N VAL A 463 -16.43 -0.96 3.42
CA VAL A 463 -16.95 -1.14 2.05
C VAL A 463 -17.92 -2.32 1.99
N ALA A 464 -17.58 -3.43 2.66
CA ALA A 464 -18.46 -4.57 2.77
C ALA A 464 -18.45 -5.21 4.16
N GLU A 465 -19.58 -5.81 4.51
CA GLU A 465 -19.83 -6.60 5.70
C GLU A 465 -20.04 -8.06 5.27
N VAL A 466 -19.27 -8.97 5.86
CA VAL A 466 -19.38 -10.41 5.56
C VAL A 466 -20.27 -11.06 6.61
N ILE A 467 -21.42 -11.61 6.18
CA ILE A 467 -22.46 -12.10 7.10
C ILE A 467 -22.75 -13.60 7.00
N TYR A 468 -22.14 -14.32 6.06
CA TYR A 468 -22.27 -15.79 5.99
C TYR A 468 -21.27 -16.47 6.92
N ASP A 469 -21.65 -17.61 7.48
CA ASP A 469 -20.78 -18.38 8.37
C ASP A 469 -19.63 -18.97 7.55
N ALA A 470 -18.47 -18.33 7.61
CA ALA A 470 -17.22 -18.81 7.02
C ALA A 470 -16.61 -19.94 7.87
N SER A 471 -17.45 -20.86 8.38
CA SER A 471 -17.03 -21.95 9.25
C SER A 471 -16.41 -23.10 8.45
N GLY A 472 -15.19 -22.87 7.98
CA GLY A 472 -14.18 -23.92 7.93
C GLY A 472 -13.89 -24.60 6.61
N SER A 473 -14.40 -24.15 5.46
CA SER A 473 -13.95 -24.67 4.15
C SER A 473 -14.01 -23.60 3.06
N VAL A 474 -12.86 -22.95 2.87
CA VAL A 474 -12.33 -22.39 1.60
C VAL A 474 -13.37 -21.90 0.59
N GLY A 475 -13.61 -20.59 0.58
CA GLY A 475 -14.40 -19.92 -0.44
C GLY A 475 -14.17 -18.40 -0.45
N LEU A 476 -13.17 -17.98 -1.23
CA LEU A 476 -12.74 -16.61 -1.59
C LEU A 476 -12.26 -15.62 -0.51
N TYR A 477 -12.70 -15.74 0.74
CA TYR A 477 -12.26 -14.89 1.86
C TYR A 477 -11.66 -15.69 3.03
N GLY A 478 -11.59 -17.02 2.89
CA GLY A 478 -11.31 -17.98 3.96
C GLY A 478 -9.86 -18.44 4.15
N ASP A 479 -8.94 -18.10 3.23
CA ASP A 479 -7.50 -18.05 3.55
C ASP A 479 -7.04 -16.64 3.22
N THR A 480 -7.04 -15.78 4.24
CA THR A 480 -6.72 -14.36 4.06
C THR A 480 -5.36 -14.19 3.39
N ARG A 481 -4.43 -15.15 3.50
CA ARG A 481 -3.07 -15.14 2.92
C ARG A 481 -3.02 -15.10 1.38
N THR A 482 -4.13 -15.36 0.69
CA THR A 482 -4.24 -15.30 -0.78
C THR A 482 -5.33 -14.32 -1.27
N TRP A 483 -5.69 -13.33 -0.45
CA TRP A 483 -6.63 -12.27 -0.81
C TRP A 483 -6.15 -11.48 -2.05
N SER A 484 -6.77 -11.70 -3.21
CA SER A 484 -6.48 -10.91 -4.42
C SER A 484 -7.23 -9.58 -4.45
N GLY A 485 -8.33 -9.44 -3.70
CA GLY A 485 -9.17 -8.25 -3.74
C GLY A 485 -9.77 -8.00 -5.12
N GLU A 486 -9.83 -9.03 -5.97
CA GLU A 486 -10.22 -8.87 -7.37
C GLU A 486 -11.74 -8.74 -7.53
N HIS A 487 -12.55 -9.32 -6.63
CA HIS A 487 -14.01 -9.37 -6.80
C HIS A 487 -14.65 -7.99 -6.65
N LEU A 488 -14.32 -7.27 -5.57
CA LEU A 488 -14.70 -5.88 -5.38
C LEU A 488 -13.45 -5.04 -5.58
N VAL A 489 -13.49 -4.08 -6.50
CA VAL A 489 -12.36 -3.20 -6.81
C VAL A 489 -12.79 -1.76 -6.61
N LEU A 490 -11.97 -0.93 -5.99
CA LEU A 490 -12.26 0.51 -5.90
C LEU A 490 -12.13 1.13 -7.29
N LYS A 491 -13.06 2.00 -7.66
CA LYS A 491 -12.93 2.84 -8.85
C LYS A 491 -11.66 3.67 -8.72
N ASP A 492 -10.84 3.67 -9.78
CA ASP A 492 -9.58 4.42 -9.82
C ASP A 492 -9.80 5.83 -9.30
N ASN A 493 -9.21 6.10 -8.13
CA ASN A 493 -9.18 7.42 -7.54
C ASN A 493 -7.82 8.06 -7.88
N THR A 494 -7.80 9.37 -8.04
CA THR A 494 -6.60 10.15 -8.37
C THR A 494 -5.50 10.08 -7.30
N LYS A 495 -5.72 9.38 -6.18
CA LYS A 495 -4.78 9.27 -5.06
C LYS A 495 -3.93 8.00 -5.04
N GLY A 496 -4.19 7.01 -5.90
CA GLY A 496 -3.28 5.89 -6.22
C GLY A 496 -2.87 4.94 -5.09
N CYS A 497 -3.17 5.25 -3.82
CA CYS A 497 -2.72 4.49 -2.66
C CYS A 497 -3.85 3.71 -1.96
N SER A 498 -5.10 3.90 -2.36
CA SER A 498 -6.27 3.24 -1.74
C SER A 498 -6.51 1.86 -2.34
N LEU A 499 -6.64 0.85 -1.49
CA LEU A 499 -7.00 -0.52 -1.89
C LEU A 499 -7.91 -1.17 -0.85
N LEU A 500 -8.45 -2.35 -1.15
CA LEU A 500 -9.31 -3.10 -0.22
C LEU A 500 -8.54 -4.18 0.54
N ARG A 501 -8.70 -4.18 1.86
CA ARG A 501 -8.13 -5.17 2.77
C ARG A 501 -9.21 -5.72 3.73
N PRO A 502 -9.14 -7.02 4.08
CA PRO A 502 -9.98 -7.59 5.13
C PRO A 502 -9.61 -7.05 6.51
N GLY A 503 -10.58 -7.04 7.43
CA GLY A 503 -10.41 -6.63 8.82
C GLY A 503 -9.43 -7.51 9.62
N ASP A 504 -9.26 -8.78 9.24
CA ASP A 504 -8.37 -9.75 9.90
C ASP A 504 -6.89 -9.40 9.80
N TYR A 505 -6.53 -8.62 8.79
CA TYR A 505 -5.19 -8.07 8.64
C TYR A 505 -4.93 -6.88 9.58
N LEU A 506 -5.99 -6.16 9.96
CA LEU A 506 -5.89 -4.96 10.77
C LEU A 506 -5.71 -5.31 12.24
N LYS A 507 -4.74 -4.69 12.90
CA LYS A 507 -4.60 -4.79 14.35
C LYS A 507 -5.72 -4.06 15.08
N ALA A 508 -6.75 -4.82 15.47
CA ALA A 508 -7.95 -4.27 16.10
C ALA A 508 -7.70 -3.44 17.37
N SER A 509 -6.65 -3.75 18.14
CA SER A 509 -6.27 -2.97 19.33
C SER A 509 -5.82 -1.54 18.98
N ARG A 510 -5.24 -1.32 17.80
CA ARG A 510 -4.71 -0.02 17.38
C ARG A 510 -5.77 0.84 16.70
N VAL A 511 -6.54 0.24 15.78
CA VAL A 511 -7.64 0.94 15.10
C VAL A 511 -8.69 1.45 16.09
N LYS A 512 -9.07 0.65 17.10
CA LYS A 512 -10.04 1.06 18.12
C LYS A 512 -9.59 2.24 18.97
N LYS A 513 -8.28 2.39 19.19
CA LYS A 513 -7.71 3.48 20.00
C LYS A 513 -7.76 4.83 19.28
N GLU A 514 -7.69 4.82 17.95
CA GLU A 514 -7.52 6.04 17.15
C GLU A 514 -8.75 6.44 16.32
N GLN A 515 -9.65 5.49 15.98
CA GLN A 515 -10.77 5.76 15.07
C GLN A 515 -12.14 5.21 15.54
N GLU A 516 -12.24 4.58 16.72
CA GLU A 516 -13.50 4.00 17.25
C GLU A 516 -14.26 3.06 16.27
N ILE A 517 -13.54 2.35 15.40
CA ILE A 517 -14.15 1.45 14.39
C ILE A 517 -14.49 0.08 15.00
N SER A 518 -15.71 -0.40 14.75
CA SER A 518 -16.09 -1.80 15.01
C SER A 518 -15.56 -2.71 13.89
N LEU A 519 -14.48 -3.42 14.19
CA LEU A 519 -13.84 -4.38 13.28
C LEU A 519 -14.40 -5.78 13.54
N ALA A 520 -15.38 -6.20 12.74
CA ALA A 520 -15.62 -7.62 12.57
C ALA A 520 -14.52 -8.18 11.66
N LYS A 521 -14.00 -9.34 12.03
CA LYS A 521 -12.80 -9.97 11.46
C LYS A 521 -12.82 -10.09 9.93
N ALA A 522 -13.95 -10.48 9.35
CA ALA A 522 -14.09 -10.71 7.91
C ALA A 522 -14.53 -9.48 7.09
N ASP A 523 -14.85 -8.34 7.72
CA ASP A 523 -15.34 -7.15 7.00
C ASP A 523 -14.26 -6.55 6.08
N ILE A 524 -14.67 -5.88 5.01
CA ILE A 524 -13.76 -5.29 4.02
C ILE A 524 -13.69 -3.78 4.21
N PHE A 525 -12.47 -3.25 4.28
CA PHE A 525 -12.20 -1.83 4.49
C PHE A 525 -11.29 -1.26 3.41
N ILE A 526 -11.39 0.05 3.20
CA ILE A 526 -10.36 0.81 2.50
C ILE A 526 -9.10 0.82 3.37
N SER A 527 -7.97 0.55 2.74
CA SER A 527 -6.62 0.57 3.31
C SER A 527 -5.71 1.42 2.43
N GLU A 528 -4.52 1.71 2.95
CA GLU A 528 -3.44 2.40 2.25
C GLU A 528 -2.22 1.51 2.15
N SER A 529 -1.47 1.64 1.06
CA SER A 529 -0.16 1.00 0.89
C SER A 529 0.98 1.99 1.15
N TYR A 530 2.04 1.48 1.78
CA TYR A 530 3.24 2.23 2.12
C TYR A 530 4.47 1.45 1.63
N PRO A 531 5.25 2.00 0.67
CA PRO A 531 6.48 1.37 0.23
C PRO A 531 7.49 1.28 1.37
N VAL A 532 8.13 0.11 1.49
CA VAL A 532 9.26 -0.14 2.38
C VAL A 532 10.48 -0.40 1.51
N ARG A 533 11.48 0.47 1.60
CA ARG A 533 12.66 0.45 0.74
C ARG A 533 13.93 0.17 1.53
N TYR A 534 14.76 -0.71 1.00
CA TYR A 534 16.06 -1.05 1.60
C TYR A 534 17.18 -0.46 0.75
N LYS A 535 17.99 0.40 1.36
CA LYS A 535 19.11 1.09 0.72
C LYS A 535 20.41 0.59 1.34
N ARG A 536 21.31 0.07 0.49
CA ARG A 536 22.63 -0.43 0.89
C ARG A 536 23.52 0.61 1.57
N ASN A 537 23.29 1.91 1.30
CA ASN A 537 23.96 3.04 1.93
C ASN A 537 25.50 3.04 1.76
N ARG A 538 25.98 2.56 0.61
CA ARG A 538 27.39 2.59 0.19
C ARG A 538 27.50 2.39 -1.33
N GLU A 539 28.67 2.68 -1.89
CA GLU A 539 28.91 2.54 -3.33
C GLU A 539 29.12 1.09 -3.76
N GLU A 540 29.91 0.34 -2.99
CA GLU A 540 30.22 -1.09 -3.19
C GLU A 540 28.98 -1.97 -3.35
N GLU A 541 29.17 -3.10 -4.03
CA GLU A 541 28.13 -4.11 -4.17
C GLU A 541 27.83 -4.79 -2.83
N VAL A 542 26.55 -5.07 -2.58
CA VAL A 542 26.06 -5.71 -1.36
C VAL A 542 25.21 -6.90 -1.75
N ARG A 543 25.62 -8.09 -1.30
CA ARG A 543 24.91 -9.35 -1.48
C ARG A 543 23.82 -9.49 -0.41
N GLU A 544 22.81 -10.32 -0.66
CA GLU A 544 21.68 -10.57 0.27
C GLU A 544 20.92 -9.31 0.71
N LEU A 545 20.95 -8.23 -0.10
CA LEU A 545 20.13 -7.04 0.15
C LEU A 545 18.64 -7.43 0.09
N PRO A 546 17.82 -7.07 1.10
CA PRO A 546 16.39 -7.28 1.02
C PRO A 546 15.78 -6.58 -0.21
N GLU A 547 14.80 -7.23 -0.81
CA GLU A 547 13.97 -6.62 -1.85
C GLU A 547 13.06 -5.55 -1.23
N ASP A 548 12.76 -4.52 -2.02
CA ASP A 548 11.73 -3.54 -1.66
C ASP A 548 10.38 -4.26 -1.50
N SER A 549 9.60 -3.82 -0.52
CA SER A 549 8.33 -4.44 -0.17
C SER A 549 7.26 -3.38 0.10
N VAL A 550 6.05 -3.82 0.46
CA VAL A 550 4.93 -2.94 0.77
C VAL A 550 4.33 -3.34 2.11
N LYS A 551 4.08 -2.33 2.94
CA LYS A 551 3.26 -2.42 4.14
C LYS A 551 1.87 -1.86 3.86
N TYR A 552 0.88 -2.32 4.60
CA TYR A 552 -0.46 -1.76 4.56
C TYR A 552 -0.87 -1.10 5.88
N TRP A 553 -1.91 -0.27 5.81
CA TRP A 553 -2.45 0.50 6.92
C TRP A 553 -2.92 -0.38 8.08
N TYR A 554 -2.40 -0.12 9.29
CA TYR A 554 -2.61 -0.89 10.52
C TYR A 554 -2.33 -2.40 10.48
N GLU A 555 -1.62 -2.86 9.46
CA GLU A 555 -1.06 -4.22 9.42
C GLU A 555 0.32 -4.23 10.09
N ASP A 556 0.64 -5.31 10.79
CA ASP A 556 1.97 -5.55 11.34
C ASP A 556 2.97 -5.75 10.20
N TYR A 557 4.05 -4.97 10.17
CA TYR A 557 5.15 -5.19 9.25
C TYR A 557 6.41 -5.57 10.00
N ARG A 558 7.02 -6.71 9.64
CA ARG A 558 8.32 -7.12 10.18
C ARG A 558 9.43 -6.73 9.23
N ILE A 559 10.46 -6.09 9.76
CA ILE A 559 11.68 -5.79 8.99
C ILE A 559 12.29 -7.11 8.51
N SER A 560 12.68 -7.18 7.24
CA SER A 560 13.23 -8.38 6.60
C SER A 560 14.28 -9.11 7.45
N LYS A 561 14.14 -10.44 7.55
CA LYS A 561 15.17 -11.35 8.10
C LYS A 561 16.46 -11.42 7.28
N LYS A 562 16.46 -11.01 6.00
CA LYS A 562 17.67 -11.05 5.17
C LYS A 562 18.67 -10.03 5.72
N ILE A 563 19.87 -10.50 6.06
CA ILE A 563 20.97 -9.67 6.56
C ILE A 563 21.92 -9.40 5.39
N PRO A 564 22.12 -8.13 4.98
CA PRO A 564 23.02 -7.79 3.89
C PRO A 564 24.48 -8.14 4.19
N VAL A 565 25.23 -8.51 3.15
CA VAL A 565 26.65 -8.89 3.25
C VAL A 565 27.46 -8.07 2.25
N ALA A 566 28.51 -7.40 2.72
CA ALA A 566 29.47 -6.66 1.91
C ALA A 566 30.86 -7.31 2.00
N ASP A 567 31.75 -6.96 1.07
CA ASP A 567 33.13 -7.48 1.07
C ASP A 567 34.00 -6.81 2.15
N THR A 568 33.67 -5.57 2.53
CA THR A 568 34.34 -4.83 3.59
C THR A 568 33.34 -4.33 4.63
N GLY A 569 33.65 -4.48 5.92
CA GLY A 569 32.78 -4.09 7.03
C GLY A 569 31.57 -5.00 7.23
N LYS A 570 31.09 -5.08 8.47
CA LYS A 570 29.95 -5.90 8.87
C LYS A 570 28.67 -5.08 8.97
N PHE A 571 27.55 -5.69 8.58
CA PHE A 571 26.25 -5.07 8.76
C PHE A 571 25.91 -4.97 10.25
N SER A 572 25.66 -3.75 10.72
CA SER A 572 25.31 -3.47 12.11
C SER A 572 23.81 -3.46 12.32
N SER A 573 23.07 -2.61 11.59
CA SER A 573 21.61 -2.47 11.73
C SER A 573 20.97 -1.70 10.59
N TRP A 574 19.63 -1.75 10.51
CA TRP A 574 18.84 -0.86 9.66
C TRP A 574 18.56 0.46 10.37
N ASN A 575 18.62 1.58 9.64
CA ASN A 575 18.34 2.91 10.20
C ASN A 575 17.49 3.78 9.27
N THR A 576 16.64 4.64 9.84
CA THR A 576 15.81 5.57 9.05
C THR A 576 16.58 6.76 8.44
N LYS A 577 17.86 6.94 8.79
CA LYS A 577 18.76 7.93 8.19
C LYS A 577 20.06 7.26 7.73
N SER A 578 20.57 7.67 6.58
CA SER A 578 21.85 7.20 6.03
C SER A 578 23.05 7.48 6.96
N SER A 579 22.96 8.51 7.80
CA SER A 579 24.00 8.85 8.78
C SER A 579 23.98 8.01 10.07
N GLY A 580 23.01 7.09 10.23
CA GLY A 580 22.86 6.30 11.46
C GLY A 580 22.20 7.02 12.64
N GLY A 581 22.01 8.35 12.58
CA GLY A 581 21.36 9.13 13.64
C GLY A 581 19.82 9.07 13.67
N GLY A 582 19.20 8.22 12.86
CA GLY A 582 17.76 7.96 12.87
C GLY A 582 17.38 6.85 13.85
N LYS A 583 16.15 6.34 13.70
CA LYS A 583 15.66 5.22 14.52
C LYS A 583 16.27 3.92 13.99
N ARG A 584 16.86 3.13 14.90
CA ARG A 584 17.47 1.83 14.61
C ARG A 584 16.42 0.72 14.62
N TYR A 585 16.53 -0.22 13.68
CA TYR A 585 15.72 -1.42 13.59
C TYR A 585 16.62 -2.65 13.43
N SER A 586 16.36 -3.70 14.22
CA SER A 586 16.95 -5.02 14.00
C SER A 586 16.16 -5.80 12.95
N ALA A 587 16.75 -6.84 12.37
CA ALA A 587 15.99 -7.82 11.58
C ALA A 587 14.82 -8.38 12.41
N GLU A 588 13.69 -8.65 11.75
CA GLU A 588 12.44 -9.15 12.33
C GLU A 588 11.74 -8.24 13.35
N SER A 589 12.29 -7.06 13.62
CA SER A 589 11.64 -6.05 14.47
C SER A 589 10.34 -5.57 13.85
N LEU A 590 9.38 -5.22 14.70
CA LEU A 590 8.07 -4.73 14.28
C LEU A 590 8.16 -3.24 13.90
N TYR A 591 7.58 -2.90 12.76
CA TYR A 591 7.33 -1.53 12.34
C TYR A 591 5.83 -1.27 12.28
N GLU A 592 5.37 -0.32 13.10
CA GLU A 592 3.96 -0.12 13.37
C GLU A 592 3.37 1.13 12.67
N ASP A 593 4.18 2.09 12.26
CA ASP A 593 3.67 3.36 11.72
C ASP A 593 2.94 3.16 10.37
N ASN A 594 2.00 4.06 10.07
CA ASN A 594 1.24 4.09 8.81
C ASN A 594 1.87 5.11 7.86
N GLN A 595 3.11 4.86 7.45
CA GLN A 595 3.85 5.72 6.53
C GLN A 595 4.89 4.90 5.75
N SER A 596 5.35 5.48 4.63
CA SER A 596 6.46 4.90 3.86
C SER A 596 7.72 4.83 4.71
N LEU A 597 8.48 3.75 4.55
CA LEU A 597 9.70 3.50 5.32
C LEU A 597 10.88 3.33 4.37
N THR A 598 11.94 4.10 4.56
CA THR A 598 13.22 3.86 3.89
C THR A 598 14.27 3.53 4.95
N LEU A 599 14.87 2.35 4.83
CA LEU A 599 15.90 1.86 5.74
C LEU A 599 17.25 1.84 5.02
N TYR A 600 18.24 2.42 5.67
CA TYR A 600 19.63 2.47 5.24
C TYR A 600 20.43 1.45 6.05
N GLY A 601 21.25 0.64 5.38
CA GLY A 601 22.19 -0.23 6.06
C GLY A 601 23.27 0.59 6.76
N ILE A 602 23.50 0.32 8.03
CA ILE A 602 24.62 0.88 8.78
C ILE A 602 25.67 -0.21 8.92
N TRP A 603 26.90 0.16 8.60
CA TRP A 603 28.05 -0.74 8.49
C TRP A 603 29.10 -0.36 9.52
N ASP A 604 29.76 -1.37 10.03
CA ASP A 604 30.82 -1.30 11.03
C ASP A 604 32.12 -1.76 10.35
N TYR A 605 33.08 -0.85 10.21
CA TYR A 605 34.28 -1.08 9.41
C TYR A 605 35.45 -1.51 10.30
N GLY A 606 36.29 -2.41 9.77
CA GLY A 606 37.48 -2.84 10.48
C GLY A 606 38.42 -1.69 10.82
N MET A 607 38.93 -1.72 12.05
CA MET A 607 39.92 -0.77 12.51
C MET A 607 41.15 -0.71 11.58
N LYS A 608 41.74 0.46 11.44
CA LYS A 608 42.96 0.70 10.66
C LYS A 608 44.18 0.75 11.58
N ILE A 609 45.15 -0.12 11.33
CA ILE A 609 46.42 -0.15 12.06
C ILE A 609 47.38 0.88 11.46
N VAL A 610 47.74 1.91 12.25
CA VAL A 610 48.72 2.93 11.86
C VAL A 610 50.06 2.63 12.54
N VAL A 611 51.07 2.29 11.75
CA VAL A 611 52.42 1.94 12.23
C VAL A 611 53.36 3.14 12.14
N LYS A 612 54.44 3.13 12.93
CA LYS A 612 55.52 4.14 12.85
C LYS A 612 56.33 3.94 11.57
N ASP A 613 56.87 5.03 11.01
CA ASP A 613 57.58 5.00 9.71
C ASP A 613 58.81 4.06 9.71
N THR A 614 59.49 3.90 10.84
CA THR A 614 60.54 2.88 11.01
C THR A 614 60.78 2.64 12.50
N ALA A 615 60.41 1.47 13.02
CA ALA A 615 60.93 1.01 14.31
C ALA A 615 62.33 0.41 14.13
N VAL A 616 63.23 0.67 15.07
CA VAL A 616 64.63 0.23 15.01
C VAL A 616 64.94 -0.62 16.24
N PHE A 617 65.52 -1.79 16.00
CA PHE A 617 66.10 -2.67 17.00
C PHE A 617 67.55 -2.97 16.64
N TYR A 618 68.31 -3.53 17.56
CA TYR A 618 69.73 -3.83 17.37
C TYR A 618 70.01 -5.32 17.41
N GLU A 619 71.12 -5.74 16.78
CA GLU A 619 71.58 -7.11 16.81
C GLU A 619 71.70 -7.63 18.25
N ASN A 620 71.20 -8.84 18.52
CA ASN A 620 71.09 -9.48 19.84
C ASN A 620 70.05 -8.89 20.81
N GLN A 621 69.28 -7.87 20.42
CA GLN A 621 68.20 -7.37 21.25
C GLN A 621 67.08 -8.40 21.43
N ILE A 622 66.60 -8.58 22.66
CA ILE A 622 65.43 -9.41 22.95
C ILE A 622 64.18 -8.61 22.60
N VAL A 623 63.44 -9.06 21.57
CA VAL A 623 62.25 -8.38 21.06
C VAL A 623 61.07 -9.37 21.09
N GLY A 624 60.11 -9.13 21.97
CA GLY A 624 58.87 -9.91 22.09
C GLY A 624 57.67 -9.17 21.52
N LYS A 625 56.46 -9.72 21.74
CA LYS A 625 55.20 -9.13 21.25
C LYS A 625 55.05 -7.66 21.64
N LYS A 626 55.33 -7.31 22.90
CA LYS A 626 55.14 -5.96 23.44
C LYS A 626 56.04 -4.91 22.78
N GLU A 627 57.30 -5.27 22.50
CA GLU A 627 58.23 -4.40 21.79
C GLU A 627 57.78 -4.19 20.33
N LEU A 628 57.26 -5.24 19.69
CA LEU A 628 56.72 -5.18 18.33
C LEU A 628 55.43 -4.36 18.26
N THR A 629 54.47 -4.57 19.15
CA THR A 629 53.23 -3.77 19.19
C THR A 629 53.50 -2.31 19.54
N GLY A 630 54.60 -2.02 20.26
CA GLY A 630 55.13 -0.67 20.46
C GLY A 630 55.55 0.06 19.18
N SER A 631 55.67 -0.63 18.04
CA SER A 631 55.87 -0.01 16.72
C SER A 631 54.58 0.57 16.12
N ILE A 632 53.41 0.27 16.69
CA ILE A 632 52.12 0.80 16.27
C ILE A 632 51.92 2.17 16.93
N LEU A 633 51.52 3.16 16.13
CA LEU A 633 51.26 4.52 16.58
C LEU A 633 49.86 4.66 17.19
N ARG A 634 48.86 4.07 16.53
CA ARG A 634 47.45 4.09 16.93
C ARG A 634 46.61 3.11 16.10
N LEU A 635 45.44 2.76 16.60
CA LEU A 635 44.38 2.09 15.86
C LEU A 635 43.28 3.12 15.60
N GLU A 636 42.93 3.33 14.33
CA GLU A 636 41.87 4.26 13.91
C GLU A 636 40.63 3.46 13.54
N ASP A 637 39.54 3.64 14.28
CA ASP A 637 38.23 3.10 13.94
C ASP A 637 37.27 4.26 13.65
N GLN A 638 36.50 4.15 12.57
CA GLN A 638 35.59 5.22 12.15
C GLN A 638 34.36 5.30 13.08
N GLU A 639 33.90 4.16 13.59
CA GLU A 639 32.71 4.03 14.41
C GLU A 639 33.05 4.03 15.91
N ASP A 640 34.14 3.37 16.31
CA ASP A 640 34.54 3.15 17.71
C ASP A 640 35.61 4.13 18.23
N GLY A 641 36.16 4.97 17.34
CA GLY A 641 37.14 5.99 17.68
C GLY A 641 38.60 5.51 17.64
N THR A 642 39.52 6.29 18.22
CA THR A 642 40.97 6.06 18.07
C THR A 642 41.62 5.56 19.35
N ILE A 643 42.29 4.40 19.30
CA ILE A 643 43.09 3.84 20.40
C ILE A 643 44.54 4.26 20.25
N LYS A 644 45.13 4.85 21.30
CA LYS A 644 46.52 5.36 21.29
C LYS A 644 47.38 4.84 22.44
N ASP A 645 46.77 4.25 23.47
CA ASP A 645 47.51 3.73 24.61
C ASP A 645 48.11 2.36 24.29
N ALA A 646 49.37 2.15 24.71
CA ALA A 646 50.13 0.96 24.37
C ALA A 646 49.50 -0.34 24.92
N GLU A 647 48.82 -0.27 26.07
CA GLU A 647 48.21 -1.44 26.70
C GLU A 647 46.98 -1.94 25.92
N SER A 648 46.10 -1.03 25.50
CA SER A 648 44.94 -1.41 24.68
C SER A 648 45.34 -1.82 23.28
N ILE A 649 46.38 -1.22 22.69
CA ILE A 649 46.94 -1.68 21.41
C ILE A 649 47.45 -3.12 21.53
N ASP A 650 48.21 -3.45 22.58
CA ASP A 650 48.74 -4.81 22.76
C ASP A 650 47.63 -5.85 22.98
N ARG A 651 46.50 -5.47 23.61
CA ARG A 651 45.32 -6.35 23.75
C ARG A 651 44.59 -6.59 22.44
N CYS A 652 44.48 -5.58 21.58
CA CYS A 652 43.70 -5.65 20.35
C CYS A 652 44.47 -6.22 19.16
N VAL A 653 45.81 -6.24 19.22
CA VAL A 653 46.68 -6.65 18.11
C VAL A 653 47.38 -7.97 18.38
N SER A 654 47.41 -8.82 17.35
CA SER A 654 48.21 -10.05 17.30
C SER A 654 49.31 -9.93 16.25
N VAL A 655 50.48 -10.51 16.53
CA VAL A 655 51.56 -10.67 15.55
C VAL A 655 51.43 -12.05 14.92
N CYS A 656 51.20 -12.11 13.61
CA CYS A 656 50.91 -13.37 12.91
C CYS A 656 52.09 -13.91 12.10
N LYS A 657 52.94 -13.02 11.58
CA LYS A 657 54.12 -13.42 10.80
C LYS A 657 55.26 -12.43 10.98
N ILE A 658 56.48 -12.92 11.03
CA ILE A 658 57.71 -12.14 10.90
C ILE A 658 58.51 -12.70 9.73
N SER A 659 58.86 -11.84 8.78
CA SER A 659 59.63 -12.19 7.58
C SER A 659 60.91 -11.39 7.51
N TYR A 660 62.02 -12.04 7.21
CA TYR A 660 63.35 -11.43 7.28
C TYR A 660 63.92 -11.15 5.89
N GLN A 661 64.54 -9.99 5.70
CA GLN A 661 65.39 -9.77 4.53
C GLN A 661 66.78 -10.38 4.75
N LYS A 662 67.47 -10.64 3.64
CA LYS A 662 68.83 -11.18 3.64
C LYS A 662 69.82 -10.07 3.99
N ALA A 663 70.73 -10.35 4.94
CA ALA A 663 71.85 -9.49 5.25
C ALA A 663 72.94 -9.56 4.14
N GLU A 664 73.84 -8.58 4.10
CA GLU A 664 74.94 -8.49 3.13
C GLU A 664 75.91 -9.67 3.22
N ASN A 665 76.07 -10.26 4.41
CA ASN A 665 76.86 -11.48 4.62
C ASN A 665 76.18 -12.74 4.03
N GLY A 666 74.96 -12.60 3.50
CA GLY A 666 74.18 -13.65 2.87
C GLY A 666 73.33 -14.48 3.82
N TYR A 667 73.33 -14.18 5.12
CA TYR A 667 72.51 -14.87 6.12
C TYR A 667 71.10 -14.26 6.20
N GLN A 668 70.10 -15.12 6.47
CA GLN A 668 68.70 -14.73 6.69
C GLN A 668 68.12 -15.70 7.73
N PRO A 669 67.57 -15.20 8.86
CA PRO A 669 66.80 -16.02 9.79
C PRO A 669 65.57 -16.66 9.12
N VAL A 670 65.08 -17.76 9.68
CA VAL A 670 63.87 -18.42 9.18
C VAL A 670 62.65 -17.58 9.53
N ASP A 671 61.78 -17.33 8.55
CA ASP A 671 60.49 -16.65 8.78
C ASP A 671 59.69 -17.35 9.90
N GLN A 672 59.15 -16.56 10.82
CA GLN A 672 58.36 -17.05 11.96
C GLN A 672 56.87 -16.84 11.69
N VAL A 673 56.05 -17.87 11.89
CA VAL A 673 54.59 -17.82 11.69
C VAL A 673 53.89 -18.22 12.99
N PHE A 674 52.88 -17.44 13.40
CA PHE A 674 52.16 -17.61 14.66
C PHE A 674 50.65 -17.76 14.41
N PRO A 675 50.15 -18.99 14.18
CA PRO A 675 48.73 -19.23 13.88
C PRO A 675 47.76 -18.76 14.98
N LYS A 676 48.22 -18.68 16.23
CA LYS A 676 47.43 -18.19 17.38
C LYS A 676 47.87 -16.80 17.87
N GLY A 677 48.65 -16.09 17.06
CA GLY A 677 49.36 -14.88 17.47
C GLY A 677 50.57 -15.18 18.37
N MET A 678 51.62 -14.36 18.25
CA MET A 678 52.83 -14.43 19.07
C MET A 678 52.50 -14.31 20.57
N GLN A 679 53.00 -15.24 21.38
CA GLN A 679 52.82 -15.29 22.83
C GLN A 679 54.15 -14.95 23.53
N GLU A 680 54.94 -15.98 23.85
CA GLU A 680 56.22 -15.89 24.56
C GLU A 680 57.42 -16.00 23.60
N GLU A 681 57.17 -16.24 22.30
CA GLU A 681 58.20 -16.29 21.27
C GLU A 681 58.90 -14.93 21.13
N LYS A 682 60.10 -14.94 20.53
CA LYS A 682 60.93 -13.75 20.33
C LYS A 682 61.32 -13.64 18.87
N MET A 683 61.33 -12.41 18.37
CA MET A 683 61.87 -12.10 17.05
C MET A 683 63.37 -12.37 17.04
N ASP A 684 63.86 -13.08 16.02
CA ASP A 684 65.30 -13.23 15.79
C ASP A 684 65.91 -11.88 15.39
N THR A 685 66.84 -11.39 16.21
CA THR A 685 67.61 -10.16 15.95
C THR A 685 69.06 -10.44 15.59
N TYR A 686 69.51 -11.70 15.60
CA TYR A 686 70.88 -12.07 15.27
C TYR A 686 71.03 -12.45 13.80
N PHE A 687 71.90 -11.75 13.07
CA PHE A 687 72.12 -11.93 11.63
C PHE A 687 73.53 -12.43 11.29
N MET A 688 74.16 -13.21 12.16
CA MET A 688 75.53 -13.70 12.00
C MET A 688 76.57 -12.58 11.81
N ASN A 689 76.51 -11.57 12.68
CA ASN A 689 77.35 -10.38 12.65
C ASN A 689 77.08 -9.51 11.42
N LEU A 690 76.14 -8.58 11.59
CA LEU A 690 75.90 -7.50 10.63
C LEU A 690 77.19 -6.70 10.38
N LYS A 691 77.33 -6.15 9.16
CA LYS A 691 78.40 -5.18 8.91
C LYS A 691 78.10 -3.87 9.64
N GLU A 692 79.16 -3.15 9.98
CA GLU A 692 79.07 -1.80 10.53
C GLU A 692 78.22 -0.91 9.59
N GLU A 693 77.27 -0.16 10.16
CA GLU A 693 76.24 0.63 9.46
C GLU A 693 75.15 -0.13 8.68
N GLU A 694 75.16 -1.47 8.64
CA GLU A 694 74.13 -2.26 7.96
C GLU A 694 72.77 -2.19 8.67
N ARG A 695 71.69 -2.12 7.88
CA ARG A 695 70.30 -2.09 8.36
C ARG A 695 69.46 -3.10 7.59
N VAL A 696 69.10 -4.21 8.24
CA VAL A 696 68.32 -5.28 7.62
C VAL A 696 66.83 -5.05 7.88
N GLY A 697 66.02 -5.12 6.81
CA GLY A 697 64.57 -5.00 6.91
C GLY A 697 63.91 -6.27 7.45
N VAL A 698 62.99 -6.11 8.39
CA VAL A 698 62.15 -7.17 8.94
C VAL A 698 60.69 -6.75 8.80
N THR A 699 59.90 -7.54 8.08
CA THR A 699 58.48 -7.28 7.87
C THR A 699 57.65 -8.05 8.90
N VAL A 700 56.86 -7.32 9.69
CA VAL A 700 55.96 -7.89 10.70
C VAL A 700 54.51 -7.72 10.25
N LEU A 701 53.76 -8.82 10.19
CA LEU A 701 52.34 -8.82 9.90
C LEU A 701 51.53 -8.76 11.20
N PHE A 702 50.87 -7.63 11.41
CA PHE A 702 49.92 -7.42 12.50
C PHE A 702 48.50 -7.71 12.03
N THR A 703 47.70 -8.30 12.91
CA THR A 703 46.25 -8.43 12.73
C THR A 703 45.53 -7.83 13.93
N ALA A 704 44.48 -7.06 13.69
CA ALA A 704 43.65 -6.51 14.76
C ALA A 704 42.18 -6.83 14.53
N GLN A 705 41.48 -7.18 15.61
CA GLN A 705 40.06 -7.50 15.56
C GLN A 705 39.26 -6.48 16.39
N ASP A 706 38.24 -5.88 15.78
CA ASP A 706 37.36 -4.93 16.47
C ASP A 706 36.22 -5.63 17.24
N GLN A 707 35.34 -4.84 17.85
CA GLN A 707 34.22 -5.36 18.64
C GLN A 707 33.14 -6.05 17.79
N ALA A 708 32.94 -5.61 16.54
CA ALA A 708 32.07 -6.28 15.57
C ALA A 708 32.71 -7.55 14.98
N GLY A 709 33.99 -7.77 15.24
CA GLY A 709 34.82 -8.87 14.78
C GLY A 709 35.29 -8.73 13.34
N ASN A 710 35.37 -7.52 12.78
CA ASN A 710 36.15 -7.31 11.57
C ASN A 710 37.63 -7.50 11.90
N VAL A 711 38.39 -8.10 10.99
CA VAL A 711 39.82 -8.33 11.14
C VAL A 711 40.56 -7.53 10.08
N THR A 712 41.52 -6.71 10.51
CA THR A 712 42.37 -5.94 9.61
C THR A 712 43.81 -6.41 9.74
N GLU A 713 44.49 -6.54 8.61
CA GLU A 713 45.90 -6.89 8.55
C GLU A 713 46.76 -5.69 8.14
N LYS A 714 47.95 -5.58 8.72
CA LYS A 714 48.92 -4.54 8.34
C LYS A 714 50.35 -5.04 8.47
N GLU A 715 51.09 -4.94 7.38
CA GLU A 715 52.54 -5.11 7.40
C GLU A 715 53.23 -3.83 7.90
N ALA A 716 54.20 -4.02 8.80
CA ALA A 716 55.11 -2.99 9.26
C ALA A 716 56.54 -3.36 8.92
N LEU A 717 57.31 -2.40 8.43
CA LEU A 717 58.74 -2.55 8.19
C LEU A 717 59.52 -2.05 9.40
N ILE A 718 60.28 -2.95 10.00
CA ILE A 718 61.17 -2.71 11.13
C ILE A 718 62.60 -2.90 10.64
N LYS A 719 63.58 -2.24 11.27
CA LYS A 719 65.00 -2.39 10.93
C LYS A 719 65.76 -2.99 12.11
N VAL A 720 66.57 -4.00 11.82
CA VAL A 720 67.60 -4.49 12.74
C VAL A 720 68.94 -3.91 12.29
N CYS A 721 69.56 -3.13 13.18
CA CYS A 721 70.82 -2.45 12.94
C CYS A 721 71.97 -3.17 13.65
N TYR A 722 73.19 -2.92 13.18
CA TYR A 722 74.41 -3.33 13.86
C TYR A 722 74.44 -2.85 15.33
N ASN A 723 74.74 -3.75 16.26
CA ASN A 723 75.03 -3.43 17.66
C ASN A 723 76.51 -3.05 17.80
N HIS A 724 76.87 -1.86 18.29
CA HIS A 724 78.28 -1.48 18.41
C HIS A 724 78.89 -2.14 19.66
N PRO A 725 80.13 -2.65 19.58
CA PRO A 725 80.80 -3.14 20.78
C PRO A 725 81.16 -1.94 21.70
N PRO A 726 81.15 -2.12 23.02
CA PRO A 726 81.37 -1.02 23.95
C PRO A 726 82.77 -0.40 23.82
N ASP A 727 82.88 0.92 23.81
CA ASP A 727 84.16 1.65 23.74
C ASP A 727 84.77 1.82 25.14
N ILE A 728 85.97 1.27 25.36
CA ILE A 728 86.66 1.27 26.64
C ILE A 728 87.89 2.18 26.55
N GLN A 729 87.90 3.23 27.37
CA GLN A 729 89.02 4.17 27.48
C GLN A 729 89.70 3.99 28.84
N VAL A 730 90.92 3.46 28.85
CA VAL A 730 91.72 3.19 30.07
C VAL A 730 93.02 3.98 30.05
N SER A 731 93.54 4.36 31.23
CA SER A 731 94.79 5.10 31.37
C SER A 731 95.90 4.23 31.96
N ASP A 732 97.14 4.49 31.58
CA ASP A 732 98.31 3.89 32.21
C ASP A 732 98.53 4.49 33.62
N TYR A 733 98.96 3.65 34.56
CA TYR A 733 99.26 4.07 35.94
C TYR A 733 100.70 3.76 36.31
N SER A 734 101.26 4.52 37.25
CA SER A 734 102.58 4.27 37.82
C SER A 734 102.46 4.28 39.34
N TYR A 735 102.97 3.23 39.98
CA TYR A 735 102.98 3.05 41.44
C TYR A 735 104.38 2.71 41.91
N TYR A 736 104.67 2.99 43.18
CA TYR A 736 105.89 2.53 43.83
C TYR A 736 105.64 1.24 44.60
N ASP A 737 106.68 0.42 44.77
CA ASP A 737 106.62 -0.85 45.49
C ASP A 737 106.03 -0.71 46.92
N PHE A 738 106.35 0.38 47.63
CA PHE A 738 105.79 0.67 48.95
C PHE A 738 104.30 1.06 48.90
N GLU A 739 103.82 1.68 47.82
CA GLU A 739 102.39 2.00 47.66
C GLU A 739 101.58 0.72 47.41
N ILE A 740 102.16 -0.23 46.68
CA ILE A 740 101.60 -1.58 46.52
C ILE A 740 101.64 -2.33 47.86
N ALA A 741 102.74 -2.23 48.63
CA ALA A 741 102.93 -2.94 49.90
C ALA A 741 102.05 -2.44 51.06
N ASP A 742 101.91 -1.12 51.21
CA ASP A 742 101.28 -0.52 52.40
C ASP A 742 99.90 0.10 52.09
N GLN A 743 99.61 0.41 50.82
CA GLN A 743 98.38 1.07 50.38
C GLN A 743 97.64 0.29 49.29
N TRP A 744 97.74 -1.05 49.32
CA TRP A 744 97.13 -1.94 48.31
C TRP A 744 95.65 -1.61 48.03
N GLU A 745 94.82 -1.42 49.05
CA GLU A 745 93.39 -1.13 48.85
C GLU A 745 93.14 0.18 48.09
N LYS A 746 94.04 1.16 48.21
CA LYS A 746 93.98 2.42 47.45
C LYS A 746 94.34 2.16 45.98
N VAL A 747 95.45 1.47 45.73
CA VAL A 747 95.93 1.14 44.38
C VAL A 747 94.93 0.23 43.66
N LYS A 748 94.43 -0.79 44.35
CA LYS A 748 93.38 -1.70 43.86
C LYS A 748 92.15 -0.92 43.42
N LYS A 749 91.66 0.03 44.24
CA LYS A 749 90.49 0.86 43.90
C LYS A 749 90.74 1.78 42.71
N GLU A 750 91.94 2.33 42.57
CA GLU A 750 92.31 3.16 41.41
C GLU A 750 92.39 2.33 40.12
N LEU A 751 92.93 1.11 40.20
CA LEU A 751 93.02 0.19 39.06
C LEU A 751 91.67 -0.44 38.68
N GLU A 752 90.83 -0.78 39.66
CA GLU A 752 89.44 -1.23 39.44
C GLU A 752 88.54 -0.09 38.93
N GLY A 753 88.86 1.16 39.29
CA GLY A 753 88.21 2.37 38.79
C GLY A 753 88.83 2.96 37.53
N ASN A 754 89.78 2.26 36.90
CA ASN A 754 90.49 2.75 35.73
C ASN A 754 89.58 2.69 34.49
N GLY A 755 89.27 3.87 33.98
CA GLY A 755 88.68 4.04 32.67
C GLY A 755 87.19 4.35 32.66
N GLU A 756 86.74 4.78 31.49
CA GLU A 756 85.34 5.03 31.17
C GLU A 756 84.91 4.08 30.07
N VAL A 757 83.70 3.53 30.18
CA VAL A 757 83.09 2.76 29.11
C VAL A 757 81.82 3.45 28.61
N LYS A 758 81.74 3.59 27.30
CA LYS A 758 80.61 4.19 26.60
C LYS A 758 80.14 3.22 25.52
N ASP A 759 78.83 3.07 25.44
CA ASP A 759 78.18 2.24 24.43
C ASP A 759 77.08 3.06 23.77
N GLN A 760 76.95 2.96 22.45
CA GLN A 760 76.04 3.78 21.68
C GLN A 760 74.58 3.35 21.88
N GLU A 761 74.31 2.04 21.79
CA GLU A 761 72.97 1.48 21.88
C GLU A 761 72.43 1.54 23.31
N ASP A 762 73.27 1.29 24.32
CA ASP A 762 72.86 1.37 25.73
C ASP A 762 72.43 2.79 26.12
N GLN A 763 73.11 3.80 25.57
CA GLN A 763 72.71 5.21 25.73
C GLN A 763 71.38 5.51 25.03
N ILE A 764 71.14 4.98 23.83
CA ILE A 764 69.90 5.20 23.08
C ILE A 764 68.72 4.48 23.74
N LEU A 765 68.93 3.25 24.25
CA LEU A 765 67.93 2.42 24.89
C LEU A 765 67.71 2.75 26.38
N TRP A 766 68.40 3.77 26.90
CA TRP A 766 68.42 4.16 28.32
C TRP A 766 68.72 2.97 29.25
N LYS A 767 69.58 2.06 28.79
CA LYS A 767 70.12 0.97 29.60
C LYS A 767 71.27 1.50 30.44
N ARG A 768 71.60 0.80 31.52
CA ARG A 768 72.77 1.14 32.34
C ARG A 768 74.00 0.87 31.47
N ASN A 769 74.90 1.86 31.33
CA ASN A 769 76.17 1.68 30.64
C ASN A 769 76.90 0.41 31.13
N PRO A 770 77.69 -0.23 30.26
CA PRO A 770 78.51 -1.38 30.62
C PRO A 770 79.37 -1.08 31.85
N GLN A 771 79.80 -2.11 32.57
CA GLN A 771 80.80 -1.95 33.63
C GLN A 771 82.13 -2.53 33.15
N ILE A 772 83.21 -1.80 33.44
CA ILE A 772 84.57 -2.28 33.20
C ILE A 772 84.92 -3.28 34.31
N SER A 773 85.52 -4.40 33.92
CA SER A 773 86.06 -5.41 34.82
C SER A 773 87.46 -5.82 34.40
N ILE A 774 88.33 -6.17 35.36
CA ILE A 774 89.67 -6.67 35.05
C ILE A 774 89.56 -8.14 34.64
N LYS A 775 89.98 -8.45 33.42
CA LYS A 775 89.97 -9.82 32.87
C LYS A 775 91.30 -10.53 33.07
N LYS A 776 92.41 -9.79 32.95
CA LYS A 776 93.77 -10.28 33.21
C LYS A 776 94.58 -9.26 34.01
N PRO A 777 95.36 -9.68 35.03
CA PRO A 777 95.53 -11.06 35.50
C PRO A 777 94.25 -11.67 36.10
N GLU A 778 94.12 -13.00 36.06
CA GLU A 778 92.92 -13.73 36.53
C GLU A 778 92.76 -13.67 38.06
N SER A 779 93.89 -13.62 38.78
CA SER A 779 93.96 -13.23 40.19
C SER A 779 94.43 -11.78 40.28
N PHE A 780 93.80 -10.99 41.15
CA PHE A 780 94.12 -9.57 41.35
C PHE A 780 94.50 -9.33 42.82
N HIS A 781 95.69 -9.81 43.20
CA HIS A 781 96.23 -9.71 44.56
C HIS A 781 97.50 -8.87 44.60
N GLN A 782 97.77 -8.32 45.77
CA GLN A 782 98.97 -7.53 46.04
C GLN A 782 100.28 -8.24 45.65
N ASP A 783 100.32 -9.55 45.85
CA ASP A 783 101.47 -10.40 45.54
C ASP A 783 101.82 -10.42 44.05
N ASP A 784 100.84 -10.14 43.18
CA ASP A 784 101.00 -10.13 41.74
C ASP A 784 101.81 -8.92 41.23
N PHE A 785 102.09 -7.93 42.09
CA PHE A 785 102.76 -6.66 41.75
C PHE A 785 104.09 -6.42 42.49
N ARG A 786 104.66 -7.43 43.17
CA ARG A 786 105.81 -7.28 44.09
C ARG A 786 107.18 -7.10 43.43
N ILE A 787 107.27 -7.23 42.11
CA ILE A 787 108.53 -7.07 41.37
C ILE A 787 108.48 -5.73 40.62
N PRO A 788 109.51 -4.87 40.71
CA PRO A 788 109.60 -3.69 39.85
C PRO A 788 109.58 -4.11 38.37
N ALA A 789 108.46 -3.86 37.69
CA ALA A 789 108.19 -4.34 36.34
C ALA A 789 107.02 -3.57 35.69
N MET A 790 106.84 -3.79 34.39
CA MET A 790 105.65 -3.38 33.65
C MET A 790 104.61 -4.51 33.69
N TYR A 791 103.46 -4.24 34.31
CA TYR A 791 102.34 -5.16 34.36
C TYR A 791 101.29 -4.77 33.34
N LYS A 792 100.86 -5.72 32.51
CA LYS A 792 99.77 -5.51 31.55
C LYS A 792 98.46 -5.91 32.18
N ILE A 793 97.54 -4.96 32.29
CA ILE A 793 96.17 -5.20 32.76
C ILE A 793 95.24 -5.16 31.55
N ILE A 794 94.42 -6.20 31.39
CA ILE A 794 93.38 -6.27 30.34
C ILE A 794 92.03 -6.05 31.01
N TYR A 795 91.35 -5.01 30.57
CA TYR A 795 90.00 -4.63 30.97
C TYR A 795 89.00 -5.18 29.96
N GLU A 796 87.87 -5.69 30.44
CA GLU A 796 86.77 -6.23 29.64
C GLU A 796 85.47 -5.54 30.05
N ALA A 797 84.68 -5.12 29.05
CA ALA A 797 83.33 -4.64 29.25
C ALA A 797 82.38 -5.39 28.31
N LYS A 798 81.20 -5.70 28.81
CA LYS A 798 80.12 -6.35 28.07
C LYS A 798 78.91 -5.42 28.04
N ASP A 799 78.42 -5.10 26.85
CA ASP A 799 77.22 -4.28 26.67
C ASP A 799 75.95 -5.03 27.13
N SER A 800 74.83 -4.31 27.19
CA SER A 800 73.56 -4.93 27.61
C SER A 800 72.99 -5.92 26.59
N LEU A 801 73.50 -5.93 25.36
CA LEU A 801 73.07 -6.78 24.25
C LEU A 801 74.00 -7.98 23.99
N GLY A 802 75.08 -8.13 24.77
CA GLY A 802 76.00 -9.25 24.74
C GLY A 802 77.34 -9.08 24.01
N LYS A 803 77.65 -7.96 23.32
CA LYS A 803 78.97 -7.74 22.72
C LYS A 803 80.01 -7.35 23.77
N ILE A 804 81.24 -7.77 23.53
CA ILE A 804 82.35 -7.65 24.47
C ILE A 804 83.47 -6.88 23.78
N SER A 805 84.06 -5.94 24.52
CA SER A 805 85.30 -5.25 24.15
C SER A 805 86.37 -5.48 25.19
N GLN A 806 87.62 -5.41 24.77
CA GLN A 806 88.78 -5.46 25.66
C GLN A 806 89.73 -4.31 25.38
N ALA A 807 90.28 -3.71 26.43
CA ALA A 807 91.31 -2.68 26.35
C ALA A 807 92.48 -3.02 27.28
N GLN A 808 93.68 -2.54 26.96
CA GLN A 808 94.89 -2.81 27.71
C GLN A 808 95.44 -1.52 28.30
N ALA A 809 95.76 -1.53 29.60
CA ALA A 809 96.59 -0.50 30.23
C ALA A 809 97.87 -1.12 30.80
N VAL A 810 98.90 -0.29 30.95
CA VAL A 810 100.17 -0.67 31.56
C VAL A 810 100.28 -0.05 32.95
N VAL A 811 100.64 -0.87 33.92
CA VAL A 811 100.96 -0.44 35.28
C VAL A 811 102.46 -0.59 35.50
N TYR A 812 103.13 0.53 35.75
CA TYR A 812 104.56 0.59 36.02
C TYR A 812 104.79 0.54 37.53
N VAL A 813 105.55 -0.45 38.01
CA VAL A 813 105.96 -0.55 39.43
C VAL A 813 107.48 -0.31 39.55
N ALA A 814 107.90 0.63 40.39
CA ALA A 814 109.31 1.00 40.61
C ALA A 814 109.75 0.78 42.08
N ASP A 815 111.06 0.65 42.31
CA ASP A 815 111.70 0.24 43.57
C ASP A 815 111.95 1.35 44.59
N SER A 816 112.04 2.63 44.20
CA SER A 816 112.16 3.77 45.13
C SER A 816 112.03 5.13 44.44
N ASN A 817 111.70 6.18 45.20
CA ASN A 817 111.57 7.57 44.70
C ASN A 817 112.96 8.25 44.56
N PRO A 818 113.40 8.64 43.34
CA PRO A 818 114.74 9.21 43.10
C PRO A 818 114.94 10.68 43.53
N TYR A 819 113.97 11.31 44.20
CA TYR A 819 114.04 12.74 44.60
C TYR A 819 114.29 12.98 46.10
N GLY A 820 114.61 11.94 46.88
CA GLY A 820 114.70 11.99 48.36
C GLY A 820 116.03 12.45 48.96
N ASP A 821 117.19 12.20 48.35
CA ASP A 821 118.51 12.44 48.99
C ASP A 821 119.59 12.86 47.98
N GLY A 822 120.00 14.14 47.95
CA GLY A 822 121.19 14.59 47.19
C GLY A 822 121.35 16.09 46.94
N MET A 823 122.34 16.71 47.62
CA MET A 823 122.99 18.03 47.41
C MET A 823 122.13 19.26 47.03
N GLN A 824 121.94 20.18 48.00
CA GLN A 824 121.46 21.55 47.75
C GLN A 824 122.52 22.39 47.02
N GLY A 825 122.38 22.54 45.70
CA GLY A 825 123.01 23.59 44.92
C GLY A 825 122.04 24.74 44.64
N CYS A 826 122.45 25.98 44.91
CA CYS A 826 121.65 27.17 44.58
C CYS A 826 121.63 27.41 43.06
N VAL A 827 120.51 27.14 42.41
CA VAL A 827 120.23 27.57 41.03
C VAL A 827 119.71 29.01 41.06
N ARG A 828 120.30 29.90 40.25
CA ARG A 828 119.81 31.28 40.09
C ARG A 828 119.28 31.47 38.67
N PHE A 829 118.00 31.83 38.58
CA PHE A 829 117.39 32.23 37.32
C PHE A 829 117.73 33.68 37.02
N ILE A 830 118.11 33.98 35.77
CA ILE A 830 118.37 35.34 35.29
C ILE A 830 117.59 35.56 34.00
N SER A 831 116.97 36.72 33.84
CA SER A 831 116.31 37.11 32.60
C SER A 831 117.12 38.17 31.87
N GLN A 832 116.82 38.39 30.59
CA GLN A 832 117.53 39.35 29.75
C GLN A 832 117.57 40.76 30.37
N LYS A 833 116.49 41.19 31.06
CA LYS A 833 116.39 42.49 31.74
C LYS A 833 117.42 42.67 32.87
N TYR A 834 117.84 41.59 33.52
CA TYR A 834 118.71 41.64 34.70
C TYR A 834 120.13 41.16 34.43
N LEU A 835 120.53 41.00 33.16
CA LEU A 835 121.86 40.53 32.77
C LEU A 835 123.00 41.39 33.35
N SER A 836 122.75 42.70 33.52
CA SER A 836 123.70 43.65 34.11
C SER A 836 123.97 43.42 35.61
N THR A 837 123.09 42.69 36.31
CA THR A 837 123.22 42.38 37.75
C THR A 837 124.18 41.22 38.04
N LEU A 838 124.72 40.57 37.00
CA LEU A 838 125.80 39.60 37.15
C LEU A 838 127.01 40.29 37.80
N LYS A 839 127.53 39.68 38.87
CA LYS A 839 128.75 40.13 39.53
C LYS A 839 129.87 40.26 38.51
N ASN A 840 130.71 41.29 38.65
CA ASN A 840 131.75 41.62 37.66
C ASN A 840 132.78 40.51 37.45
N ASN A 841 132.93 39.59 38.41
CA ASN A 841 133.81 38.43 38.34
C ASN A 841 133.08 37.11 38.00
N SER A 842 131.80 37.15 37.61
CA SER A 842 131.04 35.95 37.22
C SER A 842 131.62 35.35 35.93
N PRO A 843 131.86 34.02 35.84
CA PRO A 843 132.28 33.36 34.60
C PRO A 843 131.34 33.67 33.44
N TRP A 844 130.03 33.74 33.73
CA TRP A 844 129.00 34.11 32.75
C TRP A 844 129.11 35.54 32.23
N LYS A 845 129.94 36.42 32.83
CA LYS A 845 130.17 37.81 32.39
C LYS A 845 131.60 38.02 31.90
N THR A 846 132.58 37.33 32.48
CA THR A 846 134.01 37.48 32.15
C THR A 846 134.47 36.56 31.03
N ASN A 847 133.81 35.41 30.82
CA ASN A 847 134.07 34.51 29.70
C ASN A 847 133.19 34.88 28.48
N PRO A 848 133.78 35.32 27.35
CA PRO A 848 133.03 35.77 26.18
C PRO A 848 132.10 34.70 25.57
N GLU A 849 132.54 33.44 25.52
CA GLU A 849 131.76 32.35 24.92
C GLU A 849 130.53 32.02 25.77
N GLN A 850 130.69 31.98 27.10
CA GLN A 850 129.58 31.72 28.02
C GLN A 850 128.58 32.89 28.05
N TYR A 851 129.07 34.12 27.96
CA TYR A 851 128.19 35.30 27.89
C TYR A 851 127.36 35.32 26.60
N GLN A 852 127.97 34.95 25.45
CA GLN A 852 127.24 34.80 24.19
C GLN A 852 126.20 33.68 24.24
N LEU A 853 126.54 32.52 24.81
CA LEU A 853 125.60 31.40 24.99
C LEU A 853 124.41 31.79 25.86
N LEU A 854 124.65 32.53 26.95
CA LEU A 854 123.61 33.04 27.83
C LEU A 854 122.73 34.09 27.13
N GLN A 855 123.32 35.01 26.35
CA GLN A 855 122.53 35.96 25.57
C GLN A 855 121.67 35.27 24.51
N LYS A 856 122.22 34.25 23.83
CA LYS A 856 121.49 33.49 22.80
C LYS A 856 120.33 32.71 23.41
N SER A 857 120.52 32.04 24.54
CA SER A 857 119.43 31.30 25.19
C SER A 857 118.32 32.23 25.72
N LEU A 858 118.68 33.43 26.19
CA LEU A 858 117.72 34.43 26.67
C LEU A 858 116.98 35.19 25.56
N THR A 859 117.45 35.14 24.31
CA THR A 859 116.83 35.80 23.15
C THR A 859 116.16 34.84 22.17
N SER A 860 116.29 33.53 22.39
CA SER A 860 115.65 32.50 21.56
C SER A 860 114.12 32.53 21.74
N THR A 861 113.37 32.49 20.65
CA THR A 861 111.89 32.57 20.70
C THR A 861 111.25 31.19 20.60
N LYS A 862 109.95 31.07 20.89
CA LYS A 862 109.17 29.80 20.76
C LYS A 862 109.32 29.10 19.39
N LYS A 863 109.78 29.80 18.35
CA LYS A 863 110.03 29.23 17.02
C LYS A 863 111.28 28.34 16.97
N ASP A 864 112.24 28.54 17.86
CA ASP A 864 113.52 27.80 17.91
C ASP A 864 113.40 26.47 18.71
N ALA A 865 112.32 26.27 19.46
CA ALA A 865 112.10 25.12 20.33
C ALA A 865 111.53 23.86 19.63
N LYS A 866 111.16 23.94 18.35
CA LYS A 866 110.51 22.82 17.61
C LYS A 866 111.45 21.77 17.01
N LYS A 867 112.75 21.79 17.34
CA LYS A 867 113.73 20.81 16.84
C LYS A 867 114.51 20.11 17.96
N THR A 868 113.80 19.60 18.95
CA THR A 868 114.35 18.58 19.85
C THR A 868 113.20 17.89 20.57
N ILE A 869 112.94 16.64 20.22
CA ILE A 869 112.64 15.49 21.08
C ILE A 869 112.43 14.33 20.11
N THR A 870 113.50 13.56 19.90
CA THR A 870 113.42 12.16 19.51
C THR A 870 114.20 11.44 20.60
N ILE A 871 113.46 10.75 21.46
CA ILE A 871 113.96 10.02 22.63
C ILE A 871 114.22 8.57 22.17
N PRO A 872 115.14 7.86 22.82
CA PRO A 872 114.91 6.50 23.27
C PRO A 872 114.29 6.51 24.66
#